data_AF-A0AAU9WN00-F1
#
_entry.id   AF-A0AAU9WN00-F1
#
_cell.length_a   1.000
_cell.length_b   1.000
_cell.length_c   1.000
_cell.angle_alpha   90.00
_cell.angle_beta   90.00
_cell.angle_gamma   90.00
#
_symmetry.space_group_name_H-M   'P 1'
#
loop_
_entity.id
_entity.type
_entity.pdbx_description
1 polymer ?
#
loop_
_entity_poly.entity_id
_entity_poly.type
_entity_poly.pdbx_seq_one_letter_code
_entity_poly.pdbx_strand_id
1 'polypeptide(L)'
;MASVDVLLFISCLFQLIISNKAKRAQPGVTLDIPSDFHERMKVYYDFVEIIAAPSHAEAEFDIVLLYRTKEARLLSVEIISIGIEGKERNEFKYTLMVLHRSEKTQKLRVRVTLRDSLMYFENRALNIFPDLYVEQIHVTITLLDLLPGGLDSKPVLAGDFLVLPLTSPWRRPQKPGFSFSWPWEHLMRHKQWKIEKCMHLKDIVDLLTFPVALTGKETGVKRILPPLAWPREELAEAHSRTKPRFTISTWIFIFEPCLDGLCGILNHRSTSLLTPLLSITSSGLHIQVQYTPDLGYAFVINSRLPLKKWVQIVMSVDDKTIYVSTRHYNGHVLEKEENAIHKEFPYGSFNYKDTEGFWVLGGTDGSQTFQGIIGHTRIYRRHLLFPNQVFSPPKDHIMFRMALTDHSVACGERIVNLHESVLEDIEKESVENENCAAKRRSLMDLMPISNRNIQSKVPLSGETPEVDAIIREAMRHHHNDLISMAEFLYQLANEKLVDDVTKANEALAIFRVSSCMGHIKSQYMMGIMNLVGLGVPQHEIEGWKYLMLGAAKDHALSQMALAYRHFIGADGLHRDCDIAIGYYKAAAMTTDKLLQEHQEINTHSEAVRLDDYDELANHKGNESDMFQWLTHQALHGLTDAQNVLAEMYYYGKRGLQRDLNRAVKYYQMGADKGDPEGLYNLGVSLLRGHGVEQNKTEAIKLFQMSAEQDFPPALNALGFYEVNTRQNYSGAADYFRRAAAKGDRDGLTNLAVSYDNGWVEGHPPDKKEAFKYWFEAATKGHPGSCLTVGEGVSSGLYVERNCPMGVVYLRFVAEQNPELGRLMRRGLEAYYQGNMYQSLVYFILAAEVGMEVPLYNAAMLCEENQDELNGATAVDCTWRYYNRSAAMGWVFAMIKVGDNHWYGKTVPQNITFAAEMYAEAASKNDLPQAVYNLAYMVEYNYSLNGIHWNDVNEEDILQGNLTFAAALYEKCRDAPENNNESFLPCAFGIVRIQLKMFWKNHTVIAQVTAVTVTFLVGVCTVWSFFSEGNGL
;
A
#
# COMPACT_ATOMS: atom_id res chain seq x y z
N MET A 1 15.72 -64.14 25.96
CA MET A 1 16.70 -63.18 25.41
C MET A 1 16.01 -62.36 24.33
N ALA A 2 15.27 -61.31 24.72
CA ALA A 2 14.46 -60.49 23.81
C ALA A 2 14.10 -59.14 24.47
N SER A 3 15.07 -58.56 25.19
CA SER A 3 14.86 -57.43 26.11
C SER A 3 15.97 -56.37 26.00
N VAL A 4 16.70 -56.37 24.88
CA VAL A 4 17.85 -55.49 24.63
C VAL A 4 17.56 -54.57 23.45
N ASP A 5 16.93 -55.09 22.40
CA ASP A 5 16.70 -54.40 21.13
C ASP A 5 15.72 -53.22 21.26
N VAL A 6 14.73 -53.32 22.15
CA VAL A 6 13.77 -52.24 22.45
C VAL A 6 14.45 -51.05 23.16
N LEU A 7 15.43 -51.31 24.03
CA LEU A 7 16.23 -50.27 24.69
C LEU A 7 17.23 -49.61 23.72
N LEU A 8 17.83 -50.40 22.83
CA LEU A 8 18.69 -49.89 21.76
C LEU A 8 17.95 -48.92 20.83
N PHE A 9 16.70 -49.22 20.46
CA PHE A 9 15.90 -48.37 19.58
C PHE A 9 15.63 -46.98 20.21
N ILE A 10 15.40 -46.92 21.52
CA ILE A 10 15.20 -45.66 22.25
C ILE A 10 16.52 -44.88 22.39
N SER A 11 17.65 -45.55 22.66
CA SER A 11 18.95 -44.85 22.76
C SER A 11 19.45 -44.28 21.43
N CYS A 12 19.12 -44.91 20.29
CA CYS A 12 19.62 -44.48 18.98
C CYS A 12 18.97 -43.17 18.50
N LEU A 13 17.73 -42.89 18.93
CA LEU A 13 17.01 -41.66 18.63
C LEU A 13 17.62 -40.41 19.28
N PHE A 14 18.34 -40.55 20.40
CA PHE A 14 18.94 -39.43 21.12
C PHE A 14 20.29 -38.96 20.57
N GLN A 15 21.01 -39.77 19.77
CA GLN A 15 22.32 -39.38 19.23
C GLN A 15 22.28 -38.67 17.86
N LEU A 16 21.16 -38.74 17.13
CA LEU A 16 21.01 -38.06 15.83
C LEU A 16 20.76 -36.55 15.93
N ILE A 17 20.53 -36.02 17.14
CA ILE A 17 20.22 -34.60 17.40
C ILE A 17 21.49 -33.74 17.57
N ILE A 18 22.69 -34.34 17.71
CA ILE A 18 23.94 -33.61 18.00
C ILE A 18 25.09 -33.96 17.04
N SER A 19 24.95 -33.61 15.76
CA SER A 19 26.11 -33.23 14.91
C SER A 19 25.72 -32.61 13.57
N ASN A 20 25.76 -31.27 13.45
CA ASN A 20 26.11 -30.64 12.17
C ASN A 20 26.64 -29.19 12.33
N LYS A 21 27.96 -29.02 12.43
CA LYS A 21 28.65 -27.71 12.29
C LYS A 21 30.04 -27.86 11.65
N ALA A 22 30.11 -27.71 10.32
CA ALA A 22 31.35 -27.53 9.55
C ALA A 22 31.15 -26.37 8.56
N LYS A 23 31.55 -25.13 8.90
CA LYS A 23 32.88 -24.52 8.66
C LYS A 23 33.30 -24.45 7.18
N ARG A 24 33.28 -23.21 6.65
CA ARG A 24 33.93 -22.81 5.39
C ARG A 24 35.47 -22.88 5.48
N ALA A 25 36.12 -23.06 4.33
CA ALA A 25 37.50 -22.63 4.08
C ALA A 25 37.73 -22.34 2.58
N GLN A 26 38.60 -21.38 2.27
CA GLN A 26 39.26 -21.16 0.97
C GLN A 26 40.76 -20.94 1.26
N PRO A 27 41.68 -21.25 0.30
CA PRO A 27 42.20 -20.18 -0.56
C PRO A 27 42.55 -20.62 -2.02
N GLY A 28 42.87 -19.67 -2.90
CA GLY A 28 43.69 -19.88 -4.12
C GLY A 28 45.18 -19.66 -3.82
N VAL A 29 46.14 -19.57 -4.75
CA VAL A 29 46.27 -19.70 -6.24
C VAL A 29 47.78 -20.06 -6.51
N THR A 30 48.39 -20.21 -7.68
CA THR A 30 48.15 -19.91 -9.13
C THR A 30 48.99 -20.90 -9.97
N LEU A 31 48.91 -20.90 -11.32
CA LEU A 31 49.93 -21.51 -12.19
C LEU A 31 49.96 -20.91 -13.62
N ASP A 32 51.15 -20.67 -14.17
CA ASP A 32 51.40 -19.95 -15.43
C ASP A 32 51.32 -20.79 -16.71
N ILE A 33 51.15 -20.11 -17.85
CA ILE A 33 51.18 -20.67 -19.21
C ILE A 33 52.55 -20.40 -19.85
N PRO A 34 53.30 -21.44 -20.28
CA PRO A 34 54.41 -21.27 -21.20
C PRO A 34 53.87 -21.01 -22.61
N SER A 35 54.24 -19.87 -23.19
CA SER A 35 54.02 -19.57 -24.60
C SER A 35 55.08 -20.24 -25.48
N ASP A 36 54.67 -21.09 -26.41
CA ASP A 36 55.32 -21.15 -27.72
C ASP A 36 54.36 -21.64 -28.83
N PHE A 37 54.52 -21.14 -30.06
CA PHE A 37 53.46 -21.19 -31.08
C PHE A 37 54.01 -21.49 -32.48
N HIS A 38 53.58 -22.63 -33.05
CA HIS A 38 53.94 -23.14 -34.40
C HIS A 38 55.42 -23.57 -34.56
N GLU A 39 55.75 -24.80 -34.97
CA GLU A 39 55.37 -25.37 -36.27
C GLU A 39 55.21 -26.91 -36.29
N ARG A 40 54.28 -27.34 -37.17
CA ARG A 40 54.32 -28.55 -38.03
C ARG A 40 55.21 -29.74 -37.59
N MET A 41 54.58 -30.69 -36.89
CA MET A 41 54.67 -32.10 -37.32
C MET A 41 53.27 -32.66 -37.56
N LYS A 42 53.13 -33.41 -38.66
CA LYS A 42 51.87 -33.92 -39.20
C LYS A 42 51.81 -35.43 -38.95
N VAL A 43 50.61 -35.97 -38.67
CA VAL A 43 50.35 -37.42 -38.45
C VAL A 43 51.01 -37.90 -37.12
N TYR A 44 50.46 -38.80 -36.30
CA TYR A 44 49.46 -39.85 -36.52
C TYR A 44 48.39 -39.88 -35.42
N TYR A 45 47.12 -39.91 -35.80
CA TYR A 45 46.20 -41.07 -35.66
C TYR A 45 44.78 -40.69 -36.10
N ASP A 46 44.39 -39.44 -35.83
CA ASP A 46 43.03 -38.91 -36.05
C ASP A 46 43.02 -37.91 -37.20
N PHE A 47 41.97 -37.95 -38.04
CA PHE A 47 41.80 -37.04 -39.18
C PHE A 47 40.36 -37.01 -39.70
N VAL A 48 40.03 -35.99 -40.50
CA VAL A 48 38.81 -35.90 -41.33
C VAL A 48 39.16 -35.27 -42.68
N GLU A 49 38.55 -35.77 -43.76
CA GLU A 49 38.78 -35.34 -45.15
C GLU A 49 37.47 -35.51 -45.98
N ILE A 50 37.16 -34.57 -46.87
CA ILE A 50 35.98 -34.59 -47.74
C ILE A 50 36.32 -35.34 -49.03
N ILE A 51 35.84 -36.58 -49.16
CA ILE A 51 36.19 -37.47 -50.29
C ILE A 51 35.16 -37.48 -51.44
N ALA A 52 33.94 -36.97 -51.22
CA ALA A 52 32.98 -36.71 -52.29
C ALA A 52 31.92 -35.69 -51.86
N ALA A 53 31.53 -34.82 -52.79
CA ALA A 53 30.47 -33.83 -52.67
C ALA A 53 29.90 -33.51 -54.07
N PRO A 54 28.70 -32.93 -54.21
CA PRO A 54 28.18 -32.49 -55.51
C PRO A 54 28.95 -31.28 -56.05
N SER A 55 28.80 -30.98 -57.34
CA SER A 55 29.40 -29.80 -57.99
C SER A 55 28.63 -28.48 -57.73
N HIS A 56 27.43 -28.56 -57.16
CA HIS A 56 26.57 -27.45 -56.79
C HIS A 56 25.66 -27.86 -55.63
N ALA A 57 25.18 -26.90 -54.84
CA ALA A 57 24.26 -27.17 -53.74
C ALA A 57 22.82 -27.40 -54.23
N GLU A 58 22.24 -28.54 -53.85
CA GLU A 58 20.83 -28.91 -54.08
C GLU A 58 20.01 -28.76 -52.78
N ALA A 59 18.70 -29.00 -52.83
CA ALA A 59 17.82 -28.83 -51.66
C ALA A 59 18.10 -29.86 -50.56
N GLU A 60 18.41 -31.10 -50.94
CA GLU A 60 19.10 -32.07 -50.10
C GLU A 60 20.30 -32.63 -50.87
N PHE A 61 21.46 -32.71 -50.24
CA PHE A 61 22.63 -33.36 -50.83
C PHE A 61 23.47 -34.09 -49.79
N ASP A 62 24.18 -35.14 -50.23
CA ASP A 62 25.01 -35.98 -49.38
C ASP A 62 26.50 -35.60 -49.55
N ILE A 63 27.16 -35.15 -48.50
CA ILE A 63 28.63 -35.02 -48.41
C ILE A 63 29.19 -36.32 -47.84
N VAL A 64 30.23 -36.89 -48.44
CA VAL A 64 30.90 -38.10 -47.95
C VAL A 64 32.27 -37.75 -47.40
N LEU A 65 32.45 -38.04 -46.12
CA LEU A 65 33.67 -37.80 -45.35
C LEU A 65 34.41 -39.11 -45.12
N LEU A 66 35.73 -39.06 -45.15
CA LEU A 66 36.60 -40.10 -44.61
C LEU A 66 37.15 -39.59 -43.28
N TYR A 67 36.95 -40.32 -42.18
CA TYR A 67 37.42 -39.88 -40.87
C TYR A 67 37.90 -41.04 -40.00
N ARG A 68 38.72 -40.71 -39.00
CA ARG A 68 39.21 -41.63 -37.96
C ARG A 68 39.38 -40.85 -36.66
N THR A 69 38.90 -41.41 -35.55
CA THR A 69 39.09 -40.84 -34.21
C THR A 69 39.39 -41.93 -33.18
N LYS A 70 40.59 -41.90 -32.60
CA LYS A 70 41.04 -42.87 -31.59
C LYS A 70 40.22 -42.76 -30.31
N GLU A 71 39.91 -41.53 -29.92
CA GLU A 71 39.08 -41.17 -28.77
C GLU A 71 37.74 -40.59 -29.22
N ALA A 72 36.83 -40.31 -28.28
CA ALA A 72 35.55 -39.68 -28.60
C ALA A 72 35.79 -38.17 -28.79
N ARG A 73 35.69 -37.68 -30.03
CA ARG A 73 35.92 -36.28 -30.40
C ARG A 73 34.69 -35.70 -31.10
N LEU A 74 34.46 -34.40 -30.96
CA LEU A 74 33.33 -33.73 -31.60
C LEU A 74 33.67 -33.44 -33.06
N LEU A 75 32.96 -34.11 -33.98
CA LEU A 75 32.95 -33.74 -35.38
C LEU A 75 31.97 -32.58 -35.57
N SER A 76 32.49 -31.42 -35.95
CA SER A 76 31.71 -30.22 -36.27
C SER A 76 31.59 -30.08 -37.78
N VAL A 77 30.37 -30.04 -38.30
CA VAL A 77 30.06 -29.66 -39.68
C VAL A 77 29.44 -28.27 -39.64
N GLU A 78 30.15 -27.30 -40.19
CA GLU A 78 29.78 -25.89 -40.17
C GLU A 78 29.47 -25.42 -41.58
N ILE A 79 28.28 -24.85 -41.77
CA ILE A 79 27.79 -24.33 -43.05
C ILE A 79 27.65 -22.82 -42.89
N ILE A 80 28.47 -22.07 -43.64
CA ILE A 80 28.50 -20.62 -43.65
C ILE A 80 28.05 -20.14 -45.03
N SER A 81 26.97 -19.35 -45.05
CA SER A 81 26.49 -18.65 -46.23
C SER A 81 26.50 -17.15 -45.95
N ILE A 82 27.36 -16.40 -46.64
CA ILE A 82 27.40 -14.94 -46.53
C ILE A 82 26.44 -14.37 -47.58
N GLY A 83 25.39 -13.69 -47.13
CA GLY A 83 24.44 -13.01 -47.99
C GLY A 83 24.54 -11.50 -47.89
N ILE A 84 24.03 -10.79 -48.88
CA ILE A 84 23.58 -9.40 -48.68
C ILE A 84 22.10 -9.48 -48.30
N GLU A 85 21.69 -8.78 -47.23
CA GLU A 85 20.31 -8.63 -46.81
C GLU A 85 19.96 -7.14 -46.87
N GLY A 86 19.14 -6.75 -47.85
CA GLY A 86 18.81 -5.36 -48.16
C GLY A 86 20.01 -4.56 -48.69
N LYS A 87 20.88 -4.09 -47.79
CA LYS A 87 22.15 -3.40 -48.10
C LYS A 87 23.35 -3.85 -47.28
N GLU A 88 23.15 -4.65 -46.23
CA GLU A 88 24.21 -5.07 -45.32
C GLU A 88 24.61 -6.52 -45.59
N ARG A 89 25.86 -6.88 -45.30
CA ARG A 89 26.43 -8.20 -45.66
C ARG A 89 26.46 -9.10 -44.43
N ASN A 90 25.41 -9.89 -44.27
CA ASN A 90 25.16 -10.74 -43.10
C ASN A 90 25.72 -12.16 -43.31
N GLU A 91 26.40 -12.69 -42.30
CA GLU A 91 26.89 -14.07 -42.28
C GLU A 91 25.88 -14.99 -41.58
N PHE A 92 25.34 -15.96 -42.31
CA PHE A 92 24.43 -16.98 -41.78
C PHE A 92 25.20 -18.27 -41.59
N LYS A 93 25.39 -18.66 -40.33
CA LYS A 93 26.24 -19.77 -39.90
C LYS A 93 25.42 -20.82 -39.17
N TYR A 94 25.54 -22.07 -39.57
CA TYR A 94 24.84 -23.21 -38.98
C TYR A 94 25.83 -24.33 -38.66
N THR A 95 25.97 -24.66 -37.37
CA THR A 95 27.01 -25.56 -36.87
C THR A 95 26.39 -26.79 -36.22
N LEU A 96 26.57 -27.96 -36.86
CA LEU A 96 26.16 -29.25 -36.32
C LEU A 96 27.35 -29.95 -35.68
N MET A 97 27.28 -30.27 -34.39
CA MET A 97 28.34 -30.97 -33.66
C MET A 97 27.85 -32.35 -33.18
N VAL A 98 28.56 -33.41 -33.57
CA VAL A 98 28.23 -34.81 -33.21
C VAL A 98 29.46 -35.52 -32.63
N LEU A 99 29.29 -36.24 -31.52
CA LEU A 99 30.36 -36.97 -30.86
C LEU A 99 30.62 -38.32 -31.56
N HIS A 100 31.84 -38.51 -32.07
CA HIS A 100 32.22 -39.75 -32.76
C HIS A 100 33.56 -40.32 -32.25
N ARG A 101 33.60 -41.66 -32.11
CA ARG A 101 34.81 -42.46 -31.87
C ARG A 101 34.89 -43.60 -32.87
N SER A 102 35.98 -43.70 -33.62
CA SER A 102 36.29 -44.87 -34.44
C SER A 102 37.79 -45.03 -34.68
N GLU A 103 38.41 -46.00 -34.00
CA GLU A 103 39.83 -46.34 -34.11
C GLU A 103 40.22 -46.92 -35.49
N LYS A 104 39.23 -47.24 -36.34
CA LYS A 104 39.40 -47.57 -37.76
C LYS A 104 38.83 -46.46 -38.63
N THR A 105 39.44 -46.21 -39.78
CA THR A 105 38.93 -45.24 -40.75
C THR A 105 37.53 -45.62 -41.23
N GLN A 106 36.58 -44.70 -41.11
CA GLN A 106 35.18 -44.88 -41.51
C GLN A 106 34.79 -43.88 -42.60
N LYS A 107 33.75 -44.22 -43.38
CA LYS A 107 33.07 -43.28 -44.26
C LYS A 107 31.79 -42.80 -43.59
N LEU A 108 31.70 -41.50 -43.30
CA LEU A 108 30.46 -40.87 -42.85
C LEU A 108 29.78 -40.22 -44.06
N ARG A 109 28.46 -40.40 -44.19
CA ARG A 109 27.64 -39.65 -45.13
C ARG A 109 26.82 -38.64 -44.34
N VAL A 110 27.10 -37.36 -44.53
CA VAL A 110 26.34 -36.26 -43.92
C VAL A 110 25.36 -35.75 -44.96
N ARG A 111 24.06 -35.93 -44.70
CA ARG A 111 23.01 -35.28 -45.49
C ARG A 111 22.84 -33.84 -45.03
N VAL A 112 22.92 -32.92 -45.97
CA VAL A 112 22.66 -31.50 -45.78
C VAL A 112 21.34 -31.17 -46.47
N THR A 113 20.34 -30.77 -45.68
CA THR A 113 19.07 -30.21 -46.17
C THR A 113 19.13 -28.69 -45.99
N LEU A 114 19.05 -27.94 -47.09
CA LEU A 114 19.09 -26.48 -47.06
C LEU A 114 17.69 -25.90 -46.82
N ARG A 115 17.63 -24.71 -46.20
CA ARG A 115 16.36 -23.99 -46.00
C ARG A 115 15.74 -23.60 -47.34
N ASP A 116 14.42 -23.67 -47.42
CA ASP A 116 13.64 -23.34 -48.62
C ASP A 116 14.01 -21.98 -49.24
N SER A 117 14.29 -20.97 -48.40
CA SER A 117 14.65 -19.62 -48.83
C SER A 117 15.98 -19.53 -49.61
N LEU A 118 16.88 -20.51 -49.46
CA LEU A 118 18.12 -20.60 -50.24
C LEU A 118 17.91 -21.35 -51.57
N MET A 119 16.81 -22.10 -51.72
CA MET A 119 16.65 -23.11 -52.77
C MET A 119 15.50 -22.87 -53.73
N TYR A 120 14.40 -22.29 -53.26
CA TYR A 120 13.18 -22.08 -54.04
C TYR A 120 12.90 -20.59 -54.30
N PHE A 121 12.17 -20.31 -55.37
CA PHE A 121 11.63 -18.99 -55.67
C PHE A 121 10.28 -18.79 -54.96
N GLU A 122 10.00 -17.54 -54.62
CA GLU A 122 9.15 -17.14 -53.50
C GLU A 122 7.64 -17.45 -53.64
N ASN A 123 6.99 -17.65 -52.50
CA ASN A 123 5.53 -17.72 -52.39
C ASN A 123 5.02 -16.58 -51.48
N ARG A 124 4.39 -15.58 -52.10
CA ARG A 124 3.95 -14.32 -51.45
C ARG A 124 3.02 -14.48 -50.24
N ALA A 125 2.38 -15.63 -50.06
CA ALA A 125 1.42 -15.86 -48.97
C ALA A 125 2.05 -15.86 -47.56
N LEU A 126 3.39 -15.98 -47.44
CA LEU A 126 4.08 -16.04 -46.14
C LEU A 126 4.83 -14.75 -45.76
N ASN A 127 4.79 -13.71 -46.60
CA ASN A 127 5.37 -12.38 -46.34
C ASN A 127 6.86 -12.40 -45.88
N ILE A 128 7.63 -13.36 -46.39
CA ILE A 128 9.10 -13.36 -46.40
C ILE A 128 9.51 -12.74 -47.74
N PHE A 129 10.55 -11.90 -47.74
CA PHE A 129 11.05 -11.17 -48.91
C PHE A 129 12.36 -11.76 -49.45
N PRO A 130 12.71 -11.52 -50.73
CA PRO A 130 13.81 -12.21 -51.41
C PRO A 130 15.17 -11.51 -51.24
N ASP A 131 15.27 -10.59 -50.28
CA ASP A 131 16.36 -9.62 -50.14
C ASP A 131 17.71 -10.25 -49.76
N LEU A 132 17.75 -11.57 -49.50
CA LEU A 132 18.94 -12.34 -49.15
C LEU A 132 19.65 -12.92 -50.40
N TYR A 133 20.61 -12.16 -50.96
CA TYR A 133 21.42 -12.59 -52.11
C TYR A 133 22.65 -13.39 -51.66
N VAL A 134 22.64 -14.71 -51.90
CA VAL A 134 23.75 -15.64 -51.63
C VAL A 134 24.16 -16.37 -52.92
N GLU A 135 25.44 -16.35 -53.25
CA GLU A 135 26.01 -17.04 -54.44
C GLU A 135 26.63 -18.39 -54.12
N GLN A 136 27.20 -18.56 -52.92
CA GLN A 136 28.04 -19.69 -52.53
C GLN A 136 27.80 -20.04 -51.06
N ILE A 137 27.93 -21.33 -50.71
CA ILE A 137 28.02 -21.79 -49.33
C ILE A 137 29.40 -22.40 -49.08
N HIS A 138 29.98 -22.06 -47.94
CA HIS A 138 31.21 -22.66 -47.45
C HIS A 138 30.81 -23.75 -46.44
N VAL A 139 31.28 -24.98 -46.64
CA VAL A 139 31.11 -26.08 -45.69
C VAL A 139 32.47 -26.45 -45.15
N THR A 140 32.73 -26.13 -43.89
CA THR A 140 33.98 -26.42 -43.18
C THR A 140 33.72 -27.47 -42.10
N ILE A 141 34.60 -28.47 -42.03
CA ILE A 141 34.40 -29.67 -41.23
C ILE A 141 35.63 -29.87 -40.36
N THR A 142 35.45 -29.88 -39.04
CA THR A 142 36.54 -29.87 -38.05
C THR A 142 36.35 -30.95 -36.99
N LEU A 143 37.47 -31.53 -36.54
CA LEU A 143 37.54 -32.36 -35.34
C LEU A 143 37.98 -31.50 -34.16
N LEU A 144 37.13 -31.44 -33.14
CA LEU A 144 37.25 -30.61 -31.95
C LEU A 144 37.40 -31.47 -30.70
N ASP A 145 38.17 -30.99 -29.74
CA ASP A 145 38.37 -31.68 -28.46
C ASP A 145 37.19 -31.50 -27.47
N LEU A 146 37.12 -32.38 -26.47
CA LEU A 146 36.15 -32.35 -25.37
C LEU A 146 36.83 -31.91 -24.07
N LEU A 147 36.71 -30.63 -23.72
CA LEU A 147 37.16 -30.12 -22.42
C LEU A 147 36.08 -30.32 -21.34
N PRO A 148 36.43 -30.81 -20.14
CA PRO A 148 35.51 -30.92 -19.02
C PRO A 148 35.25 -29.54 -18.40
N GLY A 149 34.09 -28.94 -18.67
CA GLY A 149 33.69 -27.66 -18.10
C GLY A 149 32.58 -26.95 -18.88
N GLY A 150 32.58 -27.07 -20.21
CA GLY A 150 31.52 -26.57 -21.08
C GLY A 150 31.96 -25.51 -22.10
N LEU A 151 31.80 -25.89 -23.37
CA LEU A 151 31.47 -25.07 -24.54
C LEU A 151 32.35 -23.89 -25.02
N ASP A 152 33.30 -23.33 -24.25
CA ASP A 152 34.16 -22.24 -24.75
C ASP A 152 35.59 -22.63 -25.15
N SER A 153 36.09 -22.02 -26.23
CA SER A 153 37.44 -22.20 -26.83
C SER A 153 37.90 -23.65 -27.06
N LYS A 154 37.43 -24.29 -28.14
CA LYS A 154 37.86 -25.65 -28.54
C LYS A 154 39.08 -25.62 -29.47
N PRO A 155 40.17 -26.34 -29.19
CA PRO A 155 41.27 -26.49 -30.14
C PRO A 155 40.85 -27.36 -31.34
N VAL A 156 41.15 -26.88 -32.55
CA VAL A 156 40.92 -27.60 -33.81
C VAL A 156 42.09 -28.54 -34.08
N LEU A 157 41.83 -29.84 -34.13
CA LEU A 157 42.86 -30.88 -34.26
C LEU A 157 43.15 -31.22 -35.72
N ALA A 158 42.10 -31.29 -36.53
CA ALA A 158 42.15 -31.47 -37.97
C ALA A 158 40.88 -30.87 -38.58
N GLY A 159 40.94 -30.45 -39.84
CA GLY A 159 39.77 -29.99 -40.56
C GLY A 159 40.02 -29.82 -42.05
N ASP A 160 38.92 -29.76 -42.79
CA ASP A 160 38.86 -29.66 -44.24
C ASP A 160 37.68 -28.77 -44.64
N PHE A 161 37.67 -28.23 -45.87
CA PHE A 161 36.60 -27.34 -46.32
C PHE A 161 36.29 -27.46 -47.81
N LEU A 162 35.04 -27.15 -48.12
CA LEU A 162 34.44 -27.20 -49.44
C LEU A 162 33.67 -25.90 -49.69
N VAL A 163 33.63 -25.44 -50.95
CA VAL A 163 32.78 -24.32 -51.36
C VAL A 163 31.85 -24.80 -52.47
N LEU A 164 30.54 -24.62 -52.30
CA LEU A 164 29.53 -25.03 -53.26
C LEU A 164 28.77 -23.81 -53.80
N PRO A 165 28.67 -23.63 -55.13
CA PRO A 165 27.82 -22.60 -55.71
C PRO A 165 26.34 -22.94 -55.51
N LEU A 166 25.54 -21.90 -55.25
CA LEU A 166 24.08 -21.96 -55.20
C LEU A 166 23.45 -21.53 -56.54
N THR A 167 22.22 -21.96 -56.76
CA THR A 167 21.40 -21.43 -57.86
C THR A 167 21.02 -19.98 -57.56
N SER A 168 21.42 -19.06 -58.46
CA SER A 168 21.08 -17.63 -58.40
C SER A 168 19.58 -17.42 -58.19
N PRO A 169 19.14 -16.48 -57.31
CA PRO A 169 17.73 -16.31 -56.94
C PRO A 169 16.75 -16.28 -58.12
N TRP A 170 17.11 -15.56 -59.19
CA TRP A 170 16.32 -15.41 -60.42
C TRP A 170 16.12 -16.69 -61.25
N ARG A 171 16.73 -17.81 -60.85
CA ARG A 171 16.64 -19.13 -61.51
C ARG A 171 16.21 -20.26 -60.57
N ARG A 172 15.85 -19.96 -59.31
CA ARG A 172 15.38 -20.97 -58.37
C ARG A 172 13.99 -21.51 -58.80
N PRO A 173 13.71 -22.82 -58.66
CA PRO A 173 12.38 -23.38 -58.96
C PRO A 173 11.35 -22.92 -57.91
N GLN A 174 10.06 -22.83 -58.27
CA GLN A 174 9.01 -22.67 -57.25
C GLN A 174 8.82 -23.97 -56.46
N LYS A 175 8.58 -23.88 -55.14
CA LYS A 175 8.37 -25.06 -54.28
C LYS A 175 7.01 -25.72 -54.61
N PRO A 176 6.97 -27.01 -55.01
CA PRO A 176 5.73 -27.64 -55.42
C PRO A 176 4.83 -28.03 -54.25
N GLY A 177 3.59 -27.53 -54.26
CA GLY A 177 2.44 -28.12 -53.56
C GLY A 177 2.22 -27.69 -52.11
N PHE A 178 1.27 -26.76 -51.90
CA PHE A 178 0.44 -26.70 -50.69
C PHE A 178 -1.00 -26.33 -51.07
N SER A 179 -1.98 -27.02 -50.47
CA SER A 179 -3.41 -26.76 -50.70
C SER A 179 -3.92 -25.67 -49.76
N PHE A 180 -4.72 -24.74 -50.29
CA PHE A 180 -5.26 -23.60 -49.54
C PHE A 180 -6.35 -23.94 -48.51
N SER A 181 -6.86 -25.17 -48.45
CA SER A 181 -7.92 -25.54 -47.50
C SER A 181 -7.45 -25.64 -46.05
N TRP A 182 -6.31 -26.29 -45.80
CA TRP A 182 -5.83 -26.58 -44.44
C TRP A 182 -5.32 -25.35 -43.66
N PRO A 183 -4.62 -24.37 -44.28
CA PRO A 183 -4.20 -23.16 -43.59
C PRO A 183 -5.35 -22.36 -42.97
N TRP A 184 -6.52 -22.33 -43.60
CA TRP A 184 -7.66 -21.54 -43.12
C TRP A 184 -8.25 -22.10 -41.81
N GLU A 185 -8.46 -23.42 -41.73
CA GLU A 185 -8.90 -24.06 -40.48
C GLU A 185 -7.83 -23.96 -39.37
N HIS A 186 -6.55 -24.03 -39.73
CA HIS A 186 -5.45 -23.91 -38.78
C HIS A 186 -5.30 -22.48 -38.23
N LEU A 187 -5.46 -21.44 -39.07
CA LEU A 187 -5.50 -20.03 -38.66
C LEU A 187 -6.68 -19.75 -37.71
N MET A 188 -7.86 -20.28 -38.03
CA MET A 188 -9.06 -20.10 -37.22
C MET A 188 -9.00 -20.85 -35.87
N ARG A 189 -8.22 -21.92 -35.76
CA ARG A 189 -7.98 -22.63 -34.49
C ARG A 189 -6.83 -22.04 -33.65
N HIS A 190 -5.73 -21.59 -34.27
CA HIS A 190 -4.55 -21.08 -33.55
C HIS A 190 -4.62 -19.58 -33.20
N LYS A 191 -5.61 -19.20 -32.37
CA LYS A 191 -5.66 -18.05 -31.42
C LYS A 191 -5.26 -16.62 -31.85
N GLN A 192 -4.61 -16.35 -32.97
CA GLN A 192 -4.04 -15.04 -33.33
C GLN A 192 -4.90 -14.19 -34.27
N TRP A 193 -5.88 -14.79 -34.98
CA TRP A 193 -6.89 -14.05 -35.74
C TRP A 193 -8.28 -14.16 -35.08
N LYS A 194 -8.34 -13.84 -33.78
CA LYS A 194 -9.46 -13.00 -33.36
C LYS A 194 -9.36 -11.74 -34.20
N ILE A 195 -10.44 -11.35 -34.88
CA ILE A 195 -10.59 -9.93 -35.26
C ILE A 195 -10.43 -9.15 -33.96
N GLU A 196 -9.43 -8.29 -33.86
CA GLU A 196 -9.34 -7.38 -32.73
C GLU A 196 -10.65 -6.60 -32.69
N LYS A 197 -11.46 -6.80 -31.64
CA LYS A 197 -12.56 -5.89 -31.32
C LYS A 197 -11.92 -4.51 -31.25
N CYS A 198 -12.20 -3.65 -32.23
CA CYS A 198 -11.57 -2.34 -32.40
C CYS A 198 -11.42 -1.69 -31.03
N MET A 199 -10.18 -1.66 -30.53
CA MET A 199 -9.97 -1.48 -29.09
C MET A 199 -10.51 -0.10 -28.73
N HIS A 200 -11.57 -0.06 -27.92
CA HIS A 200 -12.29 1.19 -27.63
C HIS A 200 -11.30 2.18 -27.02
N LEU A 201 -10.92 3.19 -27.82
CA LEU A 201 -10.04 4.26 -27.41
C LEU A 201 -10.61 4.86 -26.12
N LYS A 202 -9.80 4.89 -25.06
CA LYS A 202 -10.14 5.51 -23.78
C LYS A 202 -10.01 7.05 -23.88
N ASP A 203 -10.68 7.60 -24.88
CA ASP A 203 -10.82 9.03 -25.11
C ASP A 203 -11.78 9.65 -24.07
N ILE A 204 -12.62 8.84 -23.43
CA ILE A 204 -13.41 9.22 -22.24
C ILE A 204 -12.79 8.55 -21.01
N VAL A 205 -12.47 9.35 -19.99
CA VAL A 205 -11.87 8.88 -18.73
C VAL A 205 -12.56 9.52 -17.53
N ASP A 206 -12.94 8.70 -16.55
CA ASP A 206 -13.40 9.16 -15.24
C ASP A 206 -12.19 9.43 -14.33
N LEU A 207 -12.10 10.67 -13.85
CA LEU A 207 -11.15 11.11 -12.83
C LEU A 207 -11.72 10.90 -11.42
N LEU A 208 -13.03 11.00 -11.25
CA LEU A 208 -13.75 10.63 -10.03
C LEU A 208 -15.09 9.97 -10.38
N THR A 209 -15.32 8.79 -9.80
CA THR A 209 -16.62 8.09 -9.83
C THR A 209 -17.34 8.24 -8.49
N PHE A 210 -16.61 8.21 -7.38
CA PHE A 210 -17.10 8.46 -6.02
C PHE A 210 -16.83 9.91 -5.58
N PRO A 211 -17.75 10.57 -4.85
CA PRO A 211 -17.54 11.92 -4.33
C PRO A 211 -16.43 11.99 -3.26
N VAL A 212 -15.60 13.03 -3.30
CA VAL A 212 -14.49 13.23 -2.37
C VAL A 212 -14.68 14.54 -1.60
N ALA A 213 -14.50 14.49 -0.28
CA ALA A 213 -14.56 15.65 0.60
C ALA A 213 -13.27 16.48 0.53
N LEU A 214 -13.44 17.82 0.51
CA LEU A 214 -12.38 18.81 0.35
C LEU A 214 -12.39 19.78 1.54
N THR A 215 -11.19 20.04 2.08
CA THR A 215 -10.95 20.57 3.43
C THR A 215 -10.89 22.10 3.53
N GLY A 216 -10.88 22.81 2.40
CA GLY A 216 -10.48 24.22 2.34
C GLY A 216 -8.96 24.47 2.40
N LYS A 217 -8.12 23.41 2.48
CA LYS A 217 -6.65 23.52 2.56
C LYS A 217 -5.95 23.20 1.24
N GLU A 218 -4.62 23.25 1.23
CA GLU A 218 -3.69 22.93 0.13
C GLU A 218 -3.59 21.41 -0.12
N THR A 219 -4.76 20.76 -0.29
CA THR A 219 -4.89 19.30 -0.45
C THR A 219 -5.89 18.96 -1.55
N GLY A 220 -5.66 17.84 -2.23
CA GLY A 220 -6.49 17.38 -3.35
C GLY A 220 -6.10 15.98 -3.82
N VAL A 221 -6.97 15.33 -4.60
CA VAL A 221 -6.71 13.99 -5.17
C VAL A 221 -5.96 14.15 -6.49
N LYS A 222 -4.82 13.46 -6.62
CA LYS A 222 -4.05 13.42 -7.87
C LYS A 222 -4.59 12.33 -8.79
N ARG A 223 -4.57 12.57 -10.11
CA ARG A 223 -4.94 11.58 -11.13
C ARG A 223 -4.03 11.66 -12.35
N ILE A 224 -3.53 10.51 -12.79
CA ILE A 224 -2.74 10.37 -14.00
C ILE A 224 -3.65 9.80 -15.09
N LEU A 225 -3.65 10.43 -16.27
CA LEU A 225 -4.39 9.92 -17.42
C LEU A 225 -3.61 8.78 -18.09
N PRO A 226 -4.25 7.65 -18.42
CA PRO A 226 -3.57 6.57 -19.13
C PRO A 226 -3.18 7.00 -20.56
N PRO A 227 -2.04 6.52 -21.10
CA PRO A 227 -1.67 6.77 -22.48
C PRO A 227 -2.70 6.18 -23.46
N LEU A 228 -2.84 6.80 -24.63
CA LEU A 228 -3.69 6.28 -25.70
C LEU A 228 -2.98 5.13 -26.42
N ALA A 229 -3.30 3.89 -26.03
CA ALA A 229 -2.71 2.70 -26.62
C ALA A 229 -3.20 2.47 -28.07
N TRP A 230 -2.41 2.90 -29.06
CA TRP A 230 -2.61 2.64 -30.49
C TRP A 230 -1.27 2.53 -31.23
N PRO A 231 -1.12 1.65 -32.24
CA PRO A 231 0.19 1.29 -32.82
C PRO A 231 0.76 2.28 -33.86
N ARG A 232 0.45 3.59 -33.73
CA ARG A 232 1.09 4.68 -34.50
C ARG A 232 1.13 5.97 -33.66
N GLU A 233 2.25 6.18 -33.00
CA GLU A 233 2.47 7.30 -32.06
C GLU A 233 2.44 8.67 -32.75
N GLU A 234 2.81 8.73 -34.04
CA GLU A 234 2.77 9.94 -34.89
C GLU A 234 1.44 10.70 -34.85
N LEU A 235 0.30 9.99 -34.80
CA LEU A 235 -1.03 10.61 -34.80
C LEU A 235 -1.42 11.21 -33.43
N ALA A 236 -0.80 10.75 -32.34
CA ALA A 236 -0.93 11.38 -31.03
C ALA A 236 -0.01 12.61 -30.92
N GLU A 237 1.24 12.49 -31.39
CA GLU A 237 2.19 13.61 -31.47
C GLU A 237 1.66 14.77 -32.33
N ALA A 238 1.01 14.47 -33.45
CA ALA A 238 0.48 15.48 -34.38
C ALA A 238 -0.63 16.37 -33.76
N HIS A 239 -1.30 15.93 -32.70
CA HIS A 239 -2.31 16.72 -31.99
C HIS A 239 -1.74 17.52 -30.81
N SER A 240 -0.73 17.00 -30.12
CA SER A 240 -0.25 17.56 -28.84
C SER A 240 0.54 18.87 -28.96
N ARG A 241 0.81 19.37 -30.18
CA ARG A 241 1.79 20.45 -30.41
C ARG A 241 1.22 21.80 -30.85
N THR A 242 -0.07 21.94 -31.21
CA THR A 242 -0.61 23.26 -31.65
C THR A 242 -2.07 23.61 -31.32
N LYS A 243 -2.98 22.67 -31.05
CA LYS A 243 -4.43 23.01 -30.86
C LYS A 243 -5.10 22.14 -29.78
N PRO A 244 -5.33 22.65 -28.55
CA PRO A 244 -6.03 21.90 -27.51
C PRO A 244 -7.52 21.69 -27.86
N ARG A 245 -8.01 20.46 -27.72
CA ARG A 245 -9.44 20.14 -27.87
C ARG A 245 -9.89 19.07 -26.88
N PHE A 246 -10.73 19.44 -25.93
CA PHE A 246 -11.28 18.54 -24.92
C PHE A 246 -12.46 19.16 -24.17
N THR A 247 -13.29 18.31 -23.55
CA THR A 247 -14.31 18.72 -22.57
C THR A 247 -14.03 18.08 -21.23
N ILE A 248 -14.15 18.83 -20.13
CA ILE A 248 -14.19 18.31 -18.77
C ILE A 248 -15.56 18.63 -18.18
N SER A 249 -16.15 17.67 -17.48
CA SER A 249 -17.27 17.92 -16.59
C SER A 249 -16.90 17.50 -15.18
N THR A 250 -17.15 18.38 -14.22
CA THR A 250 -16.94 18.14 -12.79
C THR A 250 -18.16 18.58 -12.01
N TRP A 251 -18.51 17.82 -10.98
CA TRP A 251 -19.58 18.18 -10.05
C TRP A 251 -18.98 18.71 -8.75
N ILE A 252 -19.58 19.73 -8.14
CA ILE A 252 -19.16 20.28 -6.85
C ILE A 252 -20.36 20.56 -5.94
N PHE A 253 -20.12 20.49 -4.64
CA PHE A 253 -21.05 20.88 -3.57
C PHE A 253 -20.26 21.73 -2.57
N ILE A 254 -20.62 23.00 -2.41
CA ILE A 254 -19.87 23.95 -1.60
C ILE A 254 -20.57 24.11 -0.24
N PHE A 255 -19.84 23.93 0.88
CA PHE A 255 -20.40 24.16 2.22
C PHE A 255 -20.30 25.63 2.63
N GLU A 256 -19.13 26.23 2.47
CA GLU A 256 -18.79 27.59 2.90
C GLU A 256 -18.18 28.39 1.73
N PRO A 257 -18.39 29.72 1.66
CA PRO A 257 -17.92 30.54 0.56
C PRO A 257 -16.39 30.64 0.54
N CYS A 258 -15.79 30.70 -0.65
CA CYS A 258 -14.38 31.05 -0.81
C CYS A 258 -14.17 32.53 -0.46
N LEU A 259 -13.55 32.81 0.69
CA LEU A 259 -13.25 34.17 1.16
C LEU A 259 -11.82 34.56 0.77
N ASP A 260 -11.70 35.69 0.08
CA ASP A 260 -10.47 36.41 -0.31
C ASP A 260 -9.33 35.64 -1.03
N GLY A 261 -9.53 34.35 -1.34
CA GLY A 261 -8.58 33.49 -2.06
C GLY A 261 -9.04 32.99 -3.44
N LEU A 262 -8.15 32.24 -4.10
CA LEU A 262 -8.42 31.47 -5.32
C LEU A 262 -8.60 29.98 -4.98
N CYS A 263 -9.83 29.56 -4.72
CA CYS A 263 -10.09 28.17 -4.28
C CYS A 263 -10.06 27.19 -5.46
N GLY A 264 -9.04 26.32 -5.52
CA GLY A 264 -8.83 25.35 -6.59
C GLY A 264 -9.94 24.27 -6.69
N ILE A 265 -10.42 24.03 -7.91
CA ILE A 265 -11.30 22.90 -8.27
C ILE A 265 -10.51 21.86 -9.08
N LEU A 266 -9.82 22.31 -10.14
CA LEU A 266 -9.14 21.46 -11.11
C LEU A 266 -7.85 22.14 -11.59
N ASN A 267 -6.78 21.37 -11.63
CA ASN A 267 -5.44 21.84 -11.98
C ASN A 267 -4.71 20.73 -12.74
N HIS A 268 -4.01 21.03 -13.83
CA HIS A 268 -3.18 20.06 -14.55
C HIS A 268 -1.72 20.53 -14.60
N ARG A 269 -0.82 19.71 -14.06
CA ARG A 269 0.61 20.02 -13.91
C ARG A 269 1.45 19.06 -14.75
N SER A 270 2.09 19.57 -15.80
CA SER A 270 3.07 18.85 -16.61
C SER A 270 4.49 19.01 -16.04
N THR A 271 5.52 18.61 -16.80
CA THR A 271 6.93 18.83 -16.39
C THR A 271 7.34 20.30 -16.29
N SER A 272 6.64 21.19 -17.01
CA SER A 272 7.08 22.58 -17.23
C SER A 272 5.97 23.63 -17.19
N LEU A 273 4.70 23.22 -17.23
CA LEU A 273 3.54 24.13 -17.28
C LEU A 273 2.41 23.65 -16.37
N LEU A 274 1.61 24.61 -15.90
CA LEU A 274 0.40 24.38 -15.12
C LEU A 274 -0.81 24.90 -15.91
N THR A 275 -1.44 24.00 -16.68
CA THR A 275 -2.52 24.35 -17.61
C THR A 275 -3.37 23.14 -18.03
N PRO A 276 -4.73 23.25 -18.03
CA PRO A 276 -5.52 24.37 -17.53
C PRO A 276 -5.64 24.38 -15.99
N LEU A 277 -5.98 25.54 -15.43
CA LEU A 277 -6.43 25.71 -14.03
C LEU A 277 -7.84 26.31 -13.99
N LEU A 278 -8.67 25.79 -13.08
CA LEU A 278 -10.03 26.23 -12.78
C LEU A 278 -10.20 26.39 -11.26
N SER A 279 -10.55 27.59 -10.82
CA SER A 279 -10.76 27.96 -9.42
C SER A 279 -12.05 28.77 -9.22
N ILE A 280 -12.49 28.86 -7.97
CA ILE A 280 -13.60 29.71 -7.51
C ILE A 280 -13.02 31.02 -6.94
N THR A 281 -13.69 32.14 -7.20
CA THR A 281 -13.50 33.43 -6.51
C THR A 281 -14.83 33.92 -5.95
N SER A 282 -14.80 34.97 -5.13
CA SER A 282 -15.99 35.72 -4.69
C SER A 282 -16.80 36.35 -5.85
N SER A 283 -16.22 36.44 -7.05
CA SER A 283 -16.84 37.01 -8.26
C SER A 283 -17.26 35.98 -9.32
N GLY A 284 -16.85 34.71 -9.20
CA GLY A 284 -17.32 33.62 -10.06
C GLY A 284 -16.28 32.51 -10.30
N LEU A 285 -16.17 32.05 -11.55
CA LEU A 285 -15.19 31.04 -11.95
C LEU A 285 -13.97 31.68 -12.59
N HIS A 286 -12.79 31.47 -12.01
CA HIS A 286 -11.50 31.89 -12.53
C HIS A 286 -10.86 30.77 -13.36
N ILE A 287 -10.48 31.08 -14.60
CA ILE A 287 -9.82 30.15 -15.52
C ILE A 287 -8.48 30.73 -15.92
N GLN A 288 -7.43 29.92 -15.82
CA GLN A 288 -6.06 30.29 -16.13
C GLN A 288 -5.40 29.23 -17.03
N VAL A 289 -4.58 29.71 -17.96
CA VAL A 289 -3.71 28.89 -18.81
C VAL A 289 -2.29 29.48 -18.82
N GLN A 290 -1.30 28.62 -18.95
CA GLN A 290 0.13 28.99 -18.98
C GLN A 290 0.73 28.61 -20.34
N TYR A 291 1.40 29.55 -20.99
CA TYR A 291 2.00 29.40 -22.33
C TYR A 291 3.47 28.98 -22.25
N THR A 292 4.20 29.69 -21.39
CA THR A 292 5.58 29.43 -20.96
C THR A 292 5.63 29.61 -19.44
N PRO A 293 6.67 29.12 -18.72
CA PRO A 293 6.78 29.31 -17.27
C PRO A 293 6.53 30.77 -16.82
N ASP A 294 7.05 31.74 -17.59
CA ASP A 294 6.96 33.17 -17.30
C ASP A 294 5.70 33.87 -17.86
N LEU A 295 4.89 33.19 -18.69
CA LEU A 295 3.73 33.80 -19.38
C LEU A 295 2.44 33.01 -19.11
N GLY A 296 1.66 33.49 -18.13
CA GLY A 296 0.28 33.07 -17.89
C GLY A 296 -0.75 34.07 -18.41
N TYR A 297 -1.97 33.60 -18.67
CA TYR A 297 -3.15 34.45 -18.85
C TYR A 297 -4.35 33.85 -18.11
N ALA A 298 -5.15 34.71 -17.49
CA ALA A 298 -6.34 34.32 -16.75
C ALA A 298 -7.51 35.28 -16.98
N PHE A 299 -8.72 34.77 -16.80
CA PHE A 299 -9.97 35.54 -16.86
C PHE A 299 -11.01 34.99 -15.89
N VAL A 300 -12.00 35.81 -15.52
CA VAL A 300 -13.10 35.42 -14.64
C VAL A 300 -14.42 35.42 -15.41
N ILE A 301 -15.19 34.35 -15.25
CA ILE A 301 -16.58 34.23 -15.69
C ILE A 301 -17.48 34.54 -14.49
N ASN A 302 -18.28 35.59 -14.61
CA ASN A 302 -19.28 35.96 -13.60
C ASN A 302 -20.44 34.95 -13.61
N SER A 303 -20.40 34.01 -12.66
CA SER A 303 -21.46 33.03 -12.36
C SER A 303 -21.47 32.79 -10.86
N ARG A 304 -22.63 32.92 -10.22
CA ARG A 304 -22.75 32.81 -8.74
C ARG A 304 -23.13 31.39 -8.35
N LEU A 305 -22.14 30.63 -7.88
CA LEU A 305 -22.30 29.25 -7.42
C LEU A 305 -23.13 29.22 -6.11
N PRO A 306 -24.22 28.43 -6.02
CA PRO A 306 -24.99 28.27 -4.80
C PRO A 306 -24.26 27.43 -3.76
N LEU A 307 -24.32 27.84 -2.49
CA LEU A 307 -23.93 26.99 -1.36
C LEU A 307 -24.97 25.87 -1.14
N LYS A 308 -24.53 24.74 -0.59
CA LYS A 308 -25.37 23.60 -0.14
C LYS A 308 -26.27 22.97 -1.23
N LYS A 309 -25.91 23.16 -2.50
CA LYS A 309 -26.52 22.54 -3.69
C LYS A 309 -25.45 21.94 -4.59
N TRP A 310 -25.84 20.95 -5.39
CA TRP A 310 -24.97 20.37 -6.42
C TRP A 310 -24.88 21.29 -7.63
N VAL A 311 -23.66 21.54 -8.09
CA VAL A 311 -23.39 22.27 -9.33
C VAL A 311 -22.57 21.39 -10.26
N GLN A 312 -23.04 21.18 -11.48
CA GLN A 312 -22.22 20.63 -12.56
C GLN A 312 -21.58 21.76 -13.33
N ILE A 313 -20.25 21.79 -13.36
CA ILE A 313 -19.47 22.64 -14.27
C ILE A 313 -19.10 21.80 -15.49
N VAL A 314 -19.31 22.35 -16.69
CA VAL A 314 -18.79 21.81 -17.95
C VAL A 314 -17.89 22.87 -18.57
N MET A 315 -16.62 22.53 -18.79
CA MET A 315 -15.65 23.38 -19.49
C MET A 315 -15.20 22.66 -20.75
N SER A 316 -15.39 23.29 -21.90
CA SER A 316 -15.01 22.75 -23.20
C SER A 316 -14.07 23.71 -23.92
N VAL A 317 -12.89 23.22 -24.30
CA VAL A 317 -11.83 23.98 -24.98
C VAL A 317 -11.81 23.59 -26.45
N ASP A 318 -11.81 24.58 -27.34
CA ASP A 318 -11.59 24.42 -28.77
C ASP A 318 -10.56 25.46 -29.25
N ASP A 319 -9.30 25.04 -29.32
CA ASP A 319 -8.13 25.82 -29.75
C ASP A 319 -7.85 27.09 -28.91
N LYS A 320 -8.53 28.21 -29.23
CA LYS A 320 -8.45 29.48 -28.48
C LYS A 320 -9.73 29.85 -27.74
N THR A 321 -10.82 29.12 -27.98
CA THR A 321 -12.14 29.40 -27.42
C THR A 321 -12.42 28.48 -26.23
N ILE A 322 -12.98 29.04 -25.15
CA ILE A 322 -13.49 28.25 -24.02
C ILE A 322 -14.98 28.51 -23.84
N TYR A 323 -15.74 27.41 -23.83
CA TYR A 323 -17.16 27.36 -23.48
C TYR A 323 -17.28 26.86 -22.05
N VAL A 324 -18.06 27.55 -21.21
CA VAL A 324 -18.32 27.13 -19.83
C VAL A 324 -19.82 27.15 -19.55
N SER A 325 -20.30 26.08 -18.92
CA SER A 325 -21.67 25.93 -18.46
C SER A 325 -21.69 25.61 -16.97
N THR A 326 -22.55 26.27 -16.22
CA THR A 326 -22.85 25.93 -14.81
C THR A 326 -24.32 25.52 -14.72
N ARG A 327 -24.57 24.31 -14.22
CA ARG A 327 -25.91 23.75 -14.03
C ARG A 327 -26.16 23.49 -12.55
N HIS A 328 -27.18 24.14 -12.01
CA HIS A 328 -27.51 24.12 -10.58
C HIS A 328 -28.63 23.11 -10.34
N TYR A 329 -28.41 22.17 -9.43
CA TYR A 329 -29.31 21.06 -9.13
C TYR A 329 -29.81 21.10 -7.69
N ASN A 330 -31.05 20.66 -7.50
CA ASN A 330 -31.68 20.45 -6.21
C ASN A 330 -32.05 18.96 -6.11
N GLY A 331 -31.35 18.24 -5.24
CA GLY A 331 -31.21 16.80 -5.37
C GLY A 331 -30.67 16.42 -6.75
N HIS A 332 -31.54 15.81 -7.58
CA HIS A 332 -31.26 15.38 -8.96
C HIS A 332 -31.98 16.24 -10.02
N VAL A 333 -32.74 17.26 -9.62
CA VAL A 333 -33.55 18.10 -10.53
C VAL A 333 -32.78 19.35 -10.92
N LEU A 334 -32.69 19.64 -12.22
CA LEU A 334 -32.06 20.85 -12.75
C LEU A 334 -32.97 22.07 -12.48
N GLU A 335 -32.46 23.04 -11.70
CA GLU A 335 -33.17 24.31 -11.44
C GLU A 335 -32.76 25.42 -12.42
N LYS A 336 -31.47 25.49 -12.79
CA LYS A 336 -30.90 26.58 -13.58
C LYS A 336 -29.71 26.11 -14.42
N GLU A 337 -29.57 26.67 -15.62
CA GLU A 337 -28.36 26.59 -16.45
C GLU A 337 -27.89 28.01 -16.78
N GLU A 338 -26.61 28.30 -16.58
CA GLU A 338 -25.93 29.50 -17.07
C GLU A 338 -24.84 29.09 -18.06
N ASN A 339 -24.68 29.83 -19.17
CA ASN A 339 -23.72 29.52 -20.22
C ASN A 339 -22.90 30.76 -20.58
N ALA A 340 -21.58 30.61 -20.65
CA ALA A 340 -20.62 31.66 -20.95
C ALA A 340 -19.60 31.20 -22.01
N ILE A 341 -19.10 32.15 -22.81
CA ILE A 341 -18.17 31.88 -23.90
C ILE A 341 -17.05 32.93 -23.88
N HIS A 342 -15.81 32.49 -23.67
CA HIS A 342 -14.61 33.30 -23.86
C HIS A 342 -14.02 32.98 -25.23
N LYS A 343 -14.01 33.97 -26.15
CA LYS A 343 -13.84 33.71 -27.59
C LYS A 343 -12.40 33.47 -28.04
N GLU A 344 -11.43 34.23 -27.53
CA GLU A 344 -10.05 34.16 -28.01
C GLU A 344 -9.05 34.60 -26.94
N PHE A 345 -8.07 33.74 -26.65
CA PHE A 345 -6.91 34.08 -25.87
C PHE A 345 -5.92 34.99 -26.63
N PRO A 346 -5.28 35.97 -25.96
CA PRO A 346 -4.45 36.99 -26.63
C PRO A 346 -3.14 36.46 -27.22
N TYR A 347 -2.59 35.37 -26.69
CA TYR A 347 -1.29 34.80 -27.14
C TYR A 347 -1.43 33.60 -28.08
N GLY A 348 -2.65 33.30 -28.53
CA GLY A 348 -2.93 32.18 -29.43
C GLY A 348 -3.27 30.89 -28.68
N SER A 349 -2.85 29.76 -29.25
CA SER A 349 -3.16 28.42 -28.76
C SER A 349 -2.16 28.04 -27.66
N PHE A 350 -2.65 27.62 -26.49
CA PHE A 350 -1.77 27.21 -25.38
C PHE A 350 -1.29 25.75 -25.54
N ASN A 351 -0.08 25.46 -25.04
CA ASN A 351 0.48 24.11 -25.06
C ASN A 351 -0.27 23.22 -24.06
N TYR A 352 -0.71 22.03 -24.50
CA TYR A 352 -1.44 21.08 -23.67
C TYR A 352 -1.21 19.65 -24.15
N LYS A 353 -0.64 18.82 -23.25
CA LYS A 353 -0.33 17.42 -23.49
C LYS A 353 -0.91 16.60 -22.35
N ASP A 354 -2.03 15.94 -22.63
CA ASP A 354 -2.87 15.25 -21.63
C ASP A 354 -2.27 13.94 -21.07
N THR A 355 -1.14 13.49 -21.62
CA THR A 355 -0.37 12.32 -21.16
C THR A 355 0.84 12.68 -20.30
N GLU A 356 1.09 13.97 -20.02
CA GLU A 356 2.28 14.40 -19.29
C GLU A 356 1.95 15.02 -17.93
N GLY A 357 2.39 14.34 -16.87
CA GLY A 357 2.20 14.77 -15.49
C GLY A 357 0.88 14.28 -14.91
N PHE A 358 0.22 15.12 -14.11
CA PHE A 358 -1.00 14.73 -13.39
C PHE A 358 -2.01 15.87 -13.25
N TRP A 359 -3.28 15.48 -13.18
CA TRP A 359 -4.37 16.31 -12.70
C TRP A 359 -4.40 16.32 -11.17
N VAL A 360 -4.84 17.44 -10.59
CA VAL A 360 -5.20 17.57 -9.18
C VAL A 360 -6.63 18.06 -9.08
N LEU A 361 -7.41 17.39 -8.24
CA LEU A 361 -8.81 17.66 -7.93
C LEU A 361 -8.85 18.29 -6.54
N GLY A 362 -9.19 19.58 -6.48
CA GLY A 362 -9.06 20.39 -5.28
C GLY A 362 -7.81 21.29 -5.30
N GLY A 363 -7.08 21.32 -4.18
CA GLY A 363 -5.97 22.25 -3.93
C GLY A 363 -4.59 21.67 -4.25
N THR A 364 -3.58 22.54 -4.23
CA THR A 364 -2.17 22.20 -4.43
C THR A 364 -1.29 22.92 -3.42
N ASP A 365 0.01 22.61 -3.38
CA ASP A 365 1.03 23.17 -2.47
C ASP A 365 1.34 24.69 -2.70
N GLY A 366 0.41 25.40 -3.32
CA GLY A 366 0.39 26.84 -3.60
C GLY A 366 -1.01 27.38 -3.93
N SER A 367 -2.07 26.60 -3.67
CA SER A 367 -3.46 27.05 -3.78
C SER A 367 -4.41 26.20 -2.91
N GLN A 368 -5.14 26.87 -2.02
CA GLN A 368 -6.16 26.26 -1.18
C GLN A 368 -7.34 25.76 -2.04
N THR A 369 -8.06 24.75 -1.57
CA THR A 369 -9.31 24.29 -2.20
C THR A 369 -10.54 24.98 -1.59
N PHE A 370 -11.73 24.69 -2.10
CA PHE A 370 -12.99 25.11 -1.46
C PHE A 370 -13.41 24.09 -0.41
N GLN A 371 -14.04 24.54 0.69
CA GLN A 371 -14.60 23.61 1.66
C GLN A 371 -15.91 23.02 1.13
N GLY A 372 -15.95 21.71 0.92
CA GLY A 372 -17.01 21.11 0.13
C GLY A 372 -16.79 19.63 -0.20
N ILE A 373 -17.48 19.18 -1.24
CA ILE A 373 -17.30 17.87 -1.85
C ILE A 373 -17.18 18.06 -3.37
N ILE A 374 -16.19 17.44 -3.99
CA ILE A 374 -16.10 17.27 -5.44
C ILE A 374 -16.72 15.92 -5.81
N GLY A 375 -17.66 15.93 -6.74
CA GLY A 375 -18.47 14.78 -7.13
C GLY A 375 -17.85 13.98 -8.28
N HIS A 376 -18.70 13.44 -9.15
CA HIS A 376 -18.27 12.75 -10.36
C HIS A 376 -17.50 13.72 -11.28
N THR A 377 -16.33 13.31 -11.79
CA THR A 377 -15.49 14.13 -12.68
C THR A 377 -15.01 13.30 -13.86
N ARG A 378 -15.29 13.75 -15.09
CA ARG A 378 -15.00 13.05 -16.35
C ARG A 378 -14.37 13.98 -17.37
N ILE A 379 -13.30 13.52 -18.02
CA ILE A 379 -12.70 14.17 -19.18
C ILE A 379 -13.03 13.41 -20.47
N TYR A 380 -13.32 14.17 -21.52
CA TYR A 380 -13.56 13.73 -22.88
C TYR A 380 -12.45 14.32 -23.75
N ARG A 381 -11.37 13.56 -23.91
CA ARG A 381 -10.20 13.88 -24.75
C ARG A 381 -10.65 14.01 -26.20
N ARG A 382 -10.14 14.99 -26.95
CA ARG A 382 -10.39 15.19 -28.39
C ARG A 382 -11.85 15.52 -28.78
N HIS A 383 -12.79 15.48 -27.84
CA HIS A 383 -14.19 15.83 -28.04
C HIS A 383 -14.48 17.26 -27.58
N LEU A 384 -15.19 18.02 -28.42
CA LEU A 384 -15.88 19.25 -28.05
C LEU A 384 -17.36 18.89 -27.81
N LEU A 385 -17.79 18.87 -26.55
CA LEU A 385 -19.17 18.58 -26.16
C LEU A 385 -19.85 19.81 -25.53
N PHE A 386 -21.15 19.93 -25.78
CA PHE A 386 -22.04 20.91 -25.15
C PHE A 386 -22.85 20.28 -23.99
N PRO A 387 -23.47 21.07 -23.11
CA PRO A 387 -24.05 20.56 -21.85
C PRO A 387 -25.04 19.40 -22.02
N ASN A 388 -25.85 19.40 -23.08
CA ASN A 388 -26.82 18.34 -23.40
C ASN A 388 -26.19 17.04 -23.94
N GLN A 389 -24.92 17.04 -24.32
CA GLN A 389 -24.18 15.87 -24.81
C GLN A 389 -23.29 15.22 -23.73
N VAL A 390 -23.05 15.93 -22.63
CA VAL A 390 -22.24 15.48 -21.51
C VAL A 390 -23.06 14.58 -20.58
N PHE A 391 -22.50 13.43 -20.19
CA PHE A 391 -23.09 12.53 -19.21
C PHE A 391 -23.41 13.26 -17.89
N SER A 392 -24.67 13.14 -17.46
CA SER A 392 -25.10 13.42 -16.10
C SER A 392 -25.30 12.08 -15.38
N PRO A 393 -24.83 11.91 -14.13
CA PRO A 393 -25.09 10.68 -13.37
C PRO A 393 -26.60 10.41 -13.21
N PRO A 394 -27.04 9.14 -13.19
CA PRO A 394 -28.45 8.79 -12.95
C PRO A 394 -28.87 9.13 -11.51
N LYS A 395 -30.18 9.24 -11.26
CA LYS A 395 -30.75 9.53 -9.93
C LYS A 395 -30.22 8.61 -8.82
N ASP A 396 -29.99 7.34 -9.14
CA ASP A 396 -29.54 6.32 -8.17
C ASP A 396 -28.01 6.34 -7.95
N HIS A 397 -27.29 7.27 -8.58
CA HIS A 397 -25.87 7.50 -8.34
C HIS A 397 -25.64 7.98 -6.89
N ILE A 398 -24.54 7.53 -6.29
CA ILE A 398 -24.28 7.74 -4.85
C ILE A 398 -24.30 9.21 -4.44
N MET A 399 -23.76 10.08 -5.29
CA MET A 399 -23.76 11.54 -5.17
C MET A 399 -25.14 12.16 -4.87
N PHE A 400 -26.22 11.56 -5.40
CA PHE A 400 -27.60 11.97 -5.12
C PHE A 400 -28.24 11.16 -4.00
N ARG A 401 -27.94 9.85 -3.87
CA ARG A 401 -28.45 9.00 -2.77
C ARG A 401 -28.00 9.47 -1.38
N MET A 402 -26.89 10.21 -1.28
CA MET A 402 -26.42 10.84 -0.05
C MET A 402 -27.26 12.05 0.42
N ALA A 403 -28.21 12.55 -0.41
CA ALA A 403 -29.21 13.55 -0.05
C ALA A 403 -28.66 14.81 0.68
N LEU A 404 -27.47 15.30 0.30
CA LEU A 404 -26.74 16.34 1.04
C LEU A 404 -27.51 17.66 1.19
N THR A 405 -28.24 18.10 0.15
CA THR A 405 -29.09 19.29 0.22
C THR A 405 -30.24 19.09 1.21
N ASP A 406 -30.96 17.97 1.11
CA ASP A 406 -32.10 17.64 1.98
C ASP A 406 -31.65 17.52 3.45
N HIS A 407 -30.50 16.87 3.68
CA HIS A 407 -29.88 16.77 5.00
C HIS A 407 -29.49 18.14 5.57
N SER A 408 -28.91 19.04 4.75
CA SER A 408 -28.56 20.38 5.22
C SER A 408 -29.78 21.28 5.45
N VAL A 409 -30.91 21.05 4.76
CA VAL A 409 -32.18 21.74 5.06
C VAL A 409 -32.77 21.21 6.36
N ALA A 410 -32.89 19.88 6.51
CA ALA A 410 -33.45 19.25 7.68
C ALA A 410 -32.67 19.56 8.97
N CYS A 411 -31.33 19.60 8.93
CA CYS A 411 -30.53 20.06 10.07
C CYS A 411 -30.77 21.55 10.41
N GLY A 412 -31.01 22.40 9.40
CA GLY A 412 -31.32 23.82 9.61
C GLY A 412 -32.69 24.00 10.29
N GLU A 413 -33.74 23.41 9.74
CA GLU A 413 -35.10 23.43 10.32
C GLU A 413 -35.09 22.88 11.76
N ARG A 414 -34.40 21.75 11.98
CA ARG A 414 -34.22 21.12 13.30
C ARG A 414 -33.63 22.07 14.34
N ILE A 415 -32.55 22.79 14.02
CA ILE A 415 -31.89 23.71 14.96
C ILE A 415 -32.76 24.92 15.25
N VAL A 416 -33.39 25.52 14.23
CA VAL A 416 -34.27 26.69 14.41
C VAL A 416 -35.46 26.34 15.30
N ASN A 417 -36.19 25.26 14.99
CA ASN A 417 -37.36 24.83 15.76
C ASN A 417 -37.02 24.54 17.23
N LEU A 418 -35.88 23.90 17.49
CA LEU A 418 -35.39 23.62 18.84
C LEU A 418 -35.05 24.90 19.61
N HIS A 419 -34.32 25.83 18.98
CA HIS A 419 -33.89 27.08 19.60
C HIS A 419 -35.07 28.01 19.89
N GLU A 420 -36.01 28.17 18.93
CA GLU A 420 -37.24 28.94 19.13
C GLU A 420 -38.07 28.39 20.31
N SER A 421 -38.24 27.06 20.40
CA SER A 421 -39.05 26.46 21.46
C SER A 421 -38.41 26.56 22.86
N VAL A 422 -37.07 26.57 22.97
CA VAL A 422 -36.40 26.83 24.27
C VAL A 422 -36.41 28.30 24.63
N LEU A 423 -36.32 29.21 23.66
CA LEU A 423 -36.53 30.64 23.91
C LEU A 423 -37.96 30.91 24.42
N GLU A 424 -38.98 30.27 23.84
CA GLU A 424 -40.34 30.36 24.39
C GLU A 424 -40.45 29.85 25.83
N ASP A 425 -39.77 28.75 26.18
CA ASP A 425 -39.83 28.18 27.54
C ASP A 425 -39.13 29.08 28.56
N ILE A 426 -37.96 29.63 28.21
CA ILE A 426 -37.28 30.66 29.00
C ILE A 426 -38.14 31.93 29.10
N GLU A 427 -38.84 32.33 28.04
CA GLU A 427 -39.78 33.46 28.10
C GLU A 427 -40.95 33.15 29.05
N LYS A 428 -41.57 31.97 28.99
CA LYS A 428 -42.66 31.54 29.91
C LYS A 428 -42.21 31.54 31.36
N GLU A 429 -41.02 31.01 31.66
CA GLU A 429 -40.44 31.05 33.02
C GLU A 429 -40.07 32.47 33.45
N SER A 430 -39.69 33.34 32.52
CA SER A 430 -39.42 34.76 32.81
C SER A 430 -40.66 35.61 33.02
N VAL A 431 -41.87 35.17 32.63
CA VAL A 431 -43.12 35.96 32.79
C VAL A 431 -43.49 36.18 34.26
N GLU A 432 -42.89 35.46 35.22
CA GLU A 432 -43.00 35.77 36.65
C GLU A 432 -42.12 36.96 37.11
N ASN A 433 -41.25 37.53 36.26
CA ASN A 433 -40.46 38.75 36.55
C ASN A 433 -40.36 39.70 35.34
N GLU A 434 -40.83 40.94 35.50
CA GLU A 434 -41.18 41.81 34.37
C GLU A 434 -40.04 42.25 33.40
N ASN A 435 -40.48 42.64 32.19
CA ASN A 435 -39.80 43.53 31.22
C ASN A 435 -38.62 42.98 30.40
N CYS A 436 -38.91 42.19 29.35
CA CYS A 436 -37.93 41.78 28.32
C CYS A 436 -38.16 42.33 26.89
N ALA A 437 -38.94 43.41 26.72
CA ALA A 437 -39.23 44.01 25.40
C ALA A 437 -37.99 44.49 24.59
N ALA A 438 -36.82 44.58 25.21
CA ALA A 438 -35.57 44.99 24.58
C ALA A 438 -34.79 43.87 23.87
N LYS A 439 -34.82 42.61 24.38
CA LYS A 439 -33.97 41.51 23.86
C LYS A 439 -34.34 41.07 22.44
N ARG A 440 -35.64 41.10 22.11
CA ARG A 440 -36.23 40.59 20.85
C ARG A 440 -35.61 41.16 19.56
N ARG A 441 -34.98 42.35 19.60
CA ARG A 441 -34.40 42.98 18.39
C ARG A 441 -33.01 42.44 18.02
N SER A 442 -32.20 42.01 18.97
CA SER A 442 -30.81 41.59 18.67
C SER A 442 -30.67 40.19 18.08
N LEU A 443 -31.73 39.36 18.12
CA LEU A 443 -31.72 37.99 17.58
C LEU A 443 -32.41 37.87 16.22
N MET A 444 -33.43 38.70 15.96
CA MET A 444 -34.22 38.66 14.72
C MET A 444 -33.44 39.09 13.46
N ASP A 445 -32.35 39.84 13.62
CA ASP A 445 -31.51 40.29 12.49
C ASP A 445 -30.60 39.17 11.92
N LEU A 446 -30.63 37.95 12.47
CA LEU A 446 -29.73 36.84 12.08
C LEU A 446 -30.35 35.75 11.18
N MET A 447 -31.68 35.69 10.98
CA MET A 447 -32.31 34.56 10.25
C MET A 447 -33.42 34.99 9.26
N PRO A 448 -33.41 34.48 8.00
CA PRO A 448 -34.46 34.76 7.03
C PRO A 448 -35.73 33.92 7.32
N ILE A 449 -36.75 34.57 7.88
CA ILE A 449 -38.02 33.92 8.26
C ILE A 449 -38.73 33.32 7.04
N SER A 450 -39.15 32.06 7.15
CA SER A 450 -40.21 31.48 6.30
C SER A 450 -41.31 30.90 7.20
N ASN A 451 -42.55 31.35 7.00
CA ASN A 451 -43.71 30.98 7.83
C ASN A 451 -43.90 29.45 7.95
N ARG A 452 -44.22 28.96 9.15
CA ARG A 452 -45.07 27.75 9.33
C ARG A 452 -45.75 27.65 10.69
N ASN A 453 -47.07 27.92 10.70
CA ASN A 453 -47.96 27.31 11.69
C ASN A 453 -48.14 25.83 11.31
N ILE A 454 -47.48 24.90 12.01
CA ILE A 454 -47.79 23.46 11.92
C ILE A 454 -47.87 22.87 13.34
N GLN A 455 -49.09 22.61 13.80
CA GLN A 455 -49.32 21.66 14.89
C GLN A 455 -49.10 20.23 14.34
N SER A 456 -48.16 19.48 14.89
CA SER A 456 -48.04 18.04 14.61
C SER A 456 -47.43 17.27 15.79
N LYS A 457 -47.60 15.95 15.82
CA LYS A 457 -47.13 15.06 16.89
C LYS A 457 -45.65 14.62 16.75
N VAL A 458 -44.84 15.36 16.01
CA VAL A 458 -43.43 15.03 15.77
C VAL A 458 -42.57 15.82 16.76
N PRO A 459 -41.63 15.20 17.51
CA PRO A 459 -40.67 15.91 18.36
C PRO A 459 -39.84 16.94 17.57
N LEU A 460 -39.39 18.02 18.22
CA LEU A 460 -38.81 19.17 17.53
C LEU A 460 -37.40 18.92 17.01
N SER A 461 -36.65 18.05 17.69
CA SER A 461 -35.41 17.46 17.15
C SER A 461 -35.68 16.48 16.01
N GLY A 462 -36.91 16.00 15.82
CA GLY A 462 -37.23 14.87 14.94
C GLY A 462 -36.71 13.52 15.45
N GLU A 463 -36.30 13.43 16.72
CA GLU A 463 -35.93 12.19 17.42
C GLU A 463 -37.09 11.72 18.32
N THR A 464 -36.82 11.17 19.50
CA THR A 464 -37.86 10.77 20.48
C THR A 464 -38.14 11.88 21.52
N PRO A 465 -39.30 11.86 22.22
CA PRO A 465 -39.62 12.87 23.24
C PRO A 465 -38.62 12.96 24.40
N GLU A 466 -37.98 11.86 24.76
CA GLU A 466 -36.99 11.76 25.84
C GLU A 466 -35.69 12.47 25.44
N VAL A 467 -35.25 12.27 24.19
CA VAL A 467 -34.12 12.97 23.60
C VAL A 467 -34.42 14.47 23.42
N ASP A 468 -35.64 14.83 23.00
CA ASP A 468 -36.10 16.23 22.96
C ASP A 468 -35.97 16.91 24.34
N ALA A 469 -36.34 16.23 25.44
CA ALA A 469 -36.23 16.76 26.79
C ALA A 469 -34.76 16.96 27.23
N ILE A 470 -33.87 16.01 26.95
CA ILE A 470 -32.43 16.11 27.22
C ILE A 470 -31.82 17.32 26.49
N ILE A 471 -32.16 17.51 25.21
CA ILE A 471 -31.63 18.61 24.42
C ILE A 471 -32.20 19.96 24.89
N ARG A 472 -33.47 20.03 25.32
CA ARG A 472 -34.05 21.25 25.93
C ARG A 472 -33.27 21.70 27.16
N GLU A 473 -32.93 20.79 28.06
CA GLU A 473 -32.20 21.13 29.28
C GLU A 473 -30.74 21.54 28.99
N ALA A 474 -30.07 20.84 28.07
CA ALA A 474 -28.76 21.25 27.55
C ALA A 474 -28.81 22.67 26.92
N MET A 475 -29.85 22.96 26.13
CA MET A 475 -30.05 24.27 25.51
C MET A 475 -30.30 25.37 26.56
N ARG A 476 -31.05 25.11 27.64
CA ARG A 476 -31.28 26.10 28.71
C ARG A 476 -29.96 26.59 29.30
N HIS A 477 -29.05 25.68 29.64
CA HIS A 477 -27.73 26.02 30.17
C HIS A 477 -26.80 26.71 29.15
N HIS A 478 -26.88 26.33 27.87
CA HIS A 478 -25.93 26.77 26.82
C HIS A 478 -26.56 27.66 25.72
N HIS A 479 -27.69 28.32 25.99
CA HIS A 479 -28.52 28.99 24.97
C HIS A 479 -27.82 30.05 24.09
N ASN A 480 -26.69 30.63 24.54
CA ASN A 480 -25.96 31.66 23.79
C ASN A 480 -24.82 31.14 22.90
N ASP A 481 -24.47 29.85 22.96
CA ASP A 481 -23.39 29.27 22.13
C ASP A 481 -23.72 27.85 21.64
N LEU A 482 -23.91 27.74 20.32
CA LEU A 482 -24.16 26.47 19.63
C LEU A 482 -22.95 25.52 19.69
N ILE A 483 -21.72 26.03 19.83
CA ILE A 483 -20.50 25.22 19.84
C ILE A 483 -20.35 24.48 21.17
N SER A 484 -20.38 25.22 22.30
CA SER A 484 -20.38 24.63 23.65
C SER A 484 -21.53 23.65 23.85
N MET A 485 -22.73 24.00 23.36
CA MET A 485 -23.90 23.12 23.37
C MET A 485 -23.67 21.81 22.61
N ALA A 486 -23.05 21.87 21.42
CA ALA A 486 -22.82 20.68 20.61
C ALA A 486 -21.71 19.76 21.17
N GLU A 487 -20.69 20.32 21.82
CA GLU A 487 -19.66 19.55 22.57
C GLU A 487 -20.26 18.94 23.85
N PHE A 488 -21.12 19.64 24.61
CA PHE A 488 -21.85 19.05 25.75
C PHE A 488 -22.71 17.84 25.32
N LEU A 489 -23.51 17.99 24.26
CA LEU A 489 -24.33 16.90 23.72
C LEU A 489 -23.47 15.73 23.20
N TYR A 490 -22.28 16.01 22.67
CA TYR A 490 -21.31 14.97 22.29
C TYR A 490 -20.78 14.20 23.51
N GLN A 491 -20.40 14.90 24.59
CA GLN A 491 -19.86 14.27 25.79
C GLN A 491 -20.90 13.35 26.44
N LEU A 492 -22.13 13.82 26.60
CA LEU A 492 -23.25 13.04 27.14
C LEU A 492 -23.60 11.81 26.26
N ALA A 493 -23.56 11.96 24.94
CA ALA A 493 -23.79 10.84 24.01
C ALA A 493 -22.64 9.82 24.03
N ASN A 494 -21.39 10.29 24.15
CA ASN A 494 -20.21 9.43 24.28
C ASN A 494 -20.24 8.64 25.59
N GLU A 495 -20.57 9.27 26.72
CA GLU A 495 -20.78 8.61 28.02
C GLU A 495 -21.84 7.50 27.89
N LYS A 496 -23.06 7.86 27.44
CA LYS A 496 -24.15 6.90 27.21
C LYS A 496 -23.78 5.72 26.31
N LEU A 497 -23.06 5.96 25.20
CA LEU A 497 -22.64 4.91 24.28
C LEU A 497 -21.66 3.93 24.91
N VAL A 498 -20.72 4.46 25.69
CA VAL A 498 -19.57 3.72 26.23
C VAL A 498 -19.93 2.95 27.51
N ASP A 499 -20.88 3.46 28.29
CA ASP A 499 -21.37 2.80 29.52
C ASP A 499 -22.18 1.53 29.24
N ASP A 500 -23.01 1.53 28.19
CA ASP A 500 -24.11 0.57 28.04
C ASP A 500 -24.62 0.46 26.60
N VAL A 501 -24.51 -0.74 26.04
CA VAL A 501 -24.94 -1.06 24.67
C VAL A 501 -26.41 -0.74 24.41
N THR A 502 -27.28 -0.86 25.41
CA THR A 502 -28.72 -0.61 25.24
C THR A 502 -29.04 0.87 25.01
N LYS A 503 -28.13 1.76 25.40
CA LYS A 503 -28.23 3.22 25.20
C LYS A 503 -27.64 3.68 23.87
N ALA A 504 -27.04 2.80 23.07
CA ALA A 504 -26.43 3.17 21.77
C ALA A 504 -27.42 3.89 20.84
N ASN A 505 -28.70 3.49 20.84
CA ASN A 505 -29.77 4.10 20.05
C ASN A 505 -30.05 5.56 20.50
N GLU A 506 -30.05 5.80 21.82
CA GLU A 506 -30.25 7.13 22.42
C GLU A 506 -29.04 8.04 22.15
N ALA A 507 -27.83 7.50 22.36
CA ALA A 507 -26.58 8.18 22.02
C ALA A 507 -26.54 8.58 20.54
N LEU A 508 -26.94 7.70 19.62
CA LEU A 508 -27.01 7.99 18.18
C LEU A 508 -28.01 9.11 17.84
N ALA A 509 -29.15 9.18 18.54
CA ALA A 509 -30.10 10.29 18.37
C ALA A 509 -29.50 11.63 18.83
N ILE A 510 -28.83 11.67 19.99
CA ILE A 510 -28.15 12.86 20.51
C ILE A 510 -26.97 13.27 19.60
N PHE A 511 -26.14 12.31 19.16
CA PHE A 511 -25.07 12.55 18.18
C PHE A 511 -25.60 13.12 16.87
N ARG A 512 -26.79 12.71 16.40
CA ARG A 512 -27.39 13.27 15.18
C ARG A 512 -27.70 14.76 15.31
N VAL A 513 -28.16 15.20 16.48
CA VAL A 513 -28.44 16.62 16.77
C VAL A 513 -27.14 17.42 16.93
N SER A 514 -26.19 16.94 17.72
CA SER A 514 -24.84 17.53 17.86
C SER A 514 -24.10 17.61 16.51
N SER A 515 -24.26 16.60 15.65
CA SER A 515 -23.76 16.57 14.27
C SER A 515 -24.43 17.60 13.36
N CYS A 516 -25.73 17.86 13.51
CA CYS A 516 -26.43 18.93 12.78
C CYS A 516 -25.94 20.32 13.20
N MET A 517 -25.69 20.53 14.50
CA MET A 517 -25.03 21.74 15.03
C MET A 517 -23.58 21.87 14.54
N GLY A 518 -23.04 20.84 13.89
CA GLY A 518 -21.78 20.86 13.17
C GLY A 518 -20.60 20.28 13.95
N HIS A 519 -20.83 19.60 15.08
CA HIS A 519 -19.76 19.02 15.88
C HIS A 519 -19.06 17.86 15.16
N ILE A 520 -17.73 17.97 15.08
CA ILE A 520 -16.90 17.15 14.20
C ILE A 520 -16.79 15.70 14.69
N LYS A 521 -16.55 15.50 15.99
CA LYS A 521 -16.46 14.14 16.55
C LYS A 521 -17.82 13.44 16.50
N SER A 522 -18.93 14.17 16.62
CA SER A 522 -20.29 13.60 16.44
C SER A 522 -20.53 13.13 15.01
N GLN A 523 -20.00 13.84 14.00
CA GLN A 523 -20.01 13.39 12.61
C GLN A 523 -19.15 12.12 12.43
N TYR A 524 -18.03 12.00 13.14
CA TYR A 524 -17.27 10.74 13.18
C TYR A 524 -18.07 9.59 13.80
N MET A 525 -18.59 9.74 15.03
CA MET A 525 -19.37 8.71 15.72
C MET A 525 -20.58 8.27 14.88
N MET A 526 -21.37 9.21 14.35
CA MET A 526 -22.46 8.92 13.41
C MET A 526 -21.99 8.11 12.20
N GLY A 527 -20.84 8.46 11.63
CA GLY A 527 -20.22 7.73 10.52
C GLY A 527 -19.94 6.27 10.88
N ILE A 528 -19.22 6.04 11.98
CA ILE A 528 -18.79 4.70 12.40
C ILE A 528 -19.98 3.84 12.84
N MET A 529 -20.89 4.37 13.66
CA MET A 529 -22.05 3.61 14.16
C MET A 529 -22.95 3.11 13.01
N ASN A 530 -23.13 3.87 11.93
CA ASN A 530 -23.88 3.43 10.74
C ASN A 530 -23.11 2.41 9.88
N LEU A 531 -21.76 2.36 9.93
CA LEU A 531 -20.93 1.43 9.15
C LEU A 531 -20.72 0.08 9.84
N VAL A 532 -20.67 0.08 11.18
CA VAL A 532 -20.60 -1.12 12.02
C VAL A 532 -22.00 -1.66 12.34
N GLY A 533 -23.01 -0.80 12.35
CA GLY A 533 -24.35 -1.13 12.80
C GLY A 533 -24.47 -1.20 14.33
N LEU A 534 -23.85 -0.24 15.03
CA LEU A 534 -23.87 -0.13 16.50
C LEU A 534 -25.10 0.68 16.93
N GLY A 535 -26.08 0.02 17.56
CA GLY A 535 -27.37 0.63 17.91
C GLY A 535 -28.32 0.94 16.73
N VAL A 536 -27.93 0.61 15.49
CA VAL A 536 -28.75 0.76 14.27
C VAL A 536 -28.44 -0.36 13.27
N PRO A 537 -29.38 -0.72 12.38
CA PRO A 537 -29.06 -1.53 11.20
C PRO A 537 -27.95 -0.86 10.36
N GLN A 538 -27.07 -1.66 9.76
CA GLN A 538 -25.98 -1.15 8.93
C GLN A 538 -26.51 -0.31 7.74
N HIS A 539 -25.98 0.89 7.54
CA HIS A 539 -26.42 1.81 6.50
C HIS A 539 -25.25 2.61 5.89
N GLU A 540 -24.48 1.94 5.02
CA GLU A 540 -23.22 2.43 4.41
C GLU A 540 -23.28 3.89 3.94
N ILE A 541 -24.33 4.28 3.23
CA ILE A 541 -24.48 5.62 2.63
C ILE A 541 -24.59 6.73 3.68
N GLU A 542 -25.25 6.47 4.81
CA GLU A 542 -25.32 7.44 5.91
C GLU A 542 -23.96 7.53 6.60
N GLY A 543 -23.31 6.39 6.81
CA GLY A 543 -21.96 6.31 7.32
C GLY A 543 -20.96 7.15 6.51
N TRP A 544 -20.88 6.90 5.19
CA TRP A 544 -20.05 7.67 4.27
C TRP A 544 -20.39 9.17 4.29
N LYS A 545 -21.68 9.53 4.32
CA LYS A 545 -22.14 10.93 4.37
C LYS A 545 -21.57 11.64 5.60
N TYR A 546 -21.73 11.05 6.80
CA TYR A 546 -21.24 11.63 8.04
C TYR A 546 -19.71 11.66 8.12
N LEU A 547 -19.01 10.63 7.63
CA LEU A 547 -17.55 10.67 7.51
C LEU A 547 -17.08 11.79 6.55
N MET A 548 -17.73 11.98 5.41
CA MET A 548 -17.38 13.06 4.47
C MET A 548 -17.63 14.46 5.04
N LEU A 549 -18.70 14.65 5.83
CA LEU A 549 -18.96 15.91 6.53
C LEU A 549 -17.82 16.25 7.52
N GLY A 550 -17.38 15.26 8.30
CA GLY A 550 -16.22 15.42 9.19
C GLY A 550 -14.91 15.64 8.42
N ALA A 551 -14.69 14.90 7.32
CA ALA A 551 -13.49 15.02 6.51
C ALA A 551 -13.37 16.38 5.78
N ALA A 552 -14.49 16.98 5.36
CA ALA A 552 -14.53 18.35 4.83
C ALA A 552 -14.26 19.41 5.92
N LYS A 553 -14.52 19.09 7.19
CA LYS A 553 -14.08 19.87 8.37
C LYS A 553 -12.67 19.51 8.85
N ASP A 554 -11.88 18.86 8.00
CA ASP A 554 -10.50 18.45 8.24
C ASP A 554 -10.28 17.48 9.42
N HIS A 555 -11.27 16.63 9.70
CA HIS A 555 -11.15 15.61 10.75
C HIS A 555 -10.27 14.44 10.32
N ALA A 556 -9.07 14.35 10.88
CA ALA A 556 -8.08 13.32 10.56
C ALA A 556 -8.64 11.90 10.64
N LEU A 557 -9.39 11.54 11.70
CA LEU A 557 -9.93 10.18 11.83
C LEU A 557 -11.03 9.88 10.79
N SER A 558 -11.84 10.87 10.40
CA SER A 558 -12.82 10.70 9.32
C SER A 558 -12.14 10.57 7.95
N GLN A 559 -11.08 11.34 7.70
CA GLN A 559 -10.26 11.24 6.49
C GLN A 559 -9.62 9.85 6.40
N MET A 560 -8.93 9.40 7.45
CA MET A 560 -8.33 8.06 7.52
C MET A 560 -9.36 6.94 7.34
N ALA A 561 -10.52 7.02 8.01
CA ALA A 561 -11.59 6.03 7.87
C ALA A 561 -12.12 5.88 6.44
N LEU A 562 -12.16 6.98 5.66
CA LEU A 562 -12.47 6.95 4.21
C LEU A 562 -11.27 6.45 3.40
N ALA A 563 -10.05 6.92 3.71
CA ALA A 563 -8.82 6.55 3.04
C ALA A 563 -8.59 5.03 3.06
N TYR A 564 -8.71 4.44 4.24
CA TYR A 564 -8.68 3.02 4.52
C TYR A 564 -9.64 2.22 3.64
N ARG A 565 -10.91 2.62 3.61
CA ARG A 565 -11.95 1.92 2.83
C ARG A 565 -11.69 1.97 1.34
N HIS A 566 -11.17 3.08 0.83
CA HIS A 566 -10.70 3.17 -0.55
C HIS A 566 -9.39 2.40 -0.80
N PHE A 567 -8.51 2.24 0.20
CA PHE A 567 -7.28 1.47 0.03
C PHE A 567 -7.50 -0.04 -0.11
N ILE A 568 -8.43 -0.61 0.66
CA ILE A 568 -8.75 -2.06 0.59
C ILE A 568 -9.99 -2.38 -0.27
N GLY A 569 -10.95 -1.46 -0.41
CA GLY A 569 -12.23 -1.68 -1.08
C GLY A 569 -13.29 -2.30 -0.15
N ALA A 570 -13.68 -1.60 0.91
CA ALA A 570 -14.56 -2.11 1.98
C ALA A 570 -15.78 -1.21 2.27
N ASP A 571 -16.77 -1.78 3.00
CA ASP A 571 -18.08 -1.18 3.31
C ASP A 571 -18.73 -0.54 2.08
N GLY A 572 -18.78 -1.28 0.97
CA GLY A 572 -19.38 -0.88 -0.32
C GLY A 572 -18.52 0.00 -1.23
N LEU A 573 -17.36 0.49 -0.78
CA LEU A 573 -16.46 1.33 -1.58
C LEU A 573 -15.54 0.51 -2.49
N HIS A 574 -15.28 1.02 -3.70
CA HIS A 574 -14.30 0.44 -4.62
C HIS A 574 -12.87 0.80 -4.23
N ARG A 575 -11.93 -0.11 -4.54
CA ARG A 575 -10.50 0.07 -4.30
C ARG A 575 -9.94 1.17 -5.21
N ASP A 576 -9.52 2.28 -4.62
CA ASP A 576 -9.02 3.47 -5.27
C ASP A 576 -7.86 4.08 -4.46
N CYS A 577 -6.63 3.83 -4.90
CA CYS A 577 -5.44 4.23 -4.14
C CYS A 577 -5.18 5.74 -4.16
N ASP A 578 -5.59 6.48 -5.20
CA ASP A 578 -5.34 7.93 -5.24
C ASP A 578 -6.27 8.69 -4.29
N ILE A 579 -7.54 8.24 -4.15
CA ILE A 579 -8.46 8.79 -3.15
C ILE A 579 -7.94 8.48 -1.74
N ALA A 580 -7.43 7.25 -1.52
CA ALA A 580 -6.77 6.90 -0.27
C ALA A 580 -5.56 7.79 0.05
N ILE A 581 -4.68 8.04 -0.93
CA ILE A 581 -3.53 8.96 -0.80
C ILE A 581 -3.97 10.40 -0.52
N GLY A 582 -5.02 10.91 -1.18
CA GLY A 582 -5.53 12.25 -0.93
C GLY A 582 -5.99 12.46 0.51
N TYR A 583 -6.79 11.51 1.03
CA TYR A 583 -7.24 11.55 2.42
C TYR A 583 -6.11 11.27 3.43
N TYR A 584 -5.20 10.31 3.17
CA TYR A 584 -4.06 10.07 4.05
C TYR A 584 -3.07 11.25 4.06
N LYS A 585 -2.81 11.96 2.95
CA LYS A 585 -2.00 13.20 2.95
C LYS A 585 -2.64 14.26 3.84
N ALA A 586 -3.95 14.50 3.73
CA ALA A 586 -4.65 15.47 4.58
C ALA A 586 -4.54 15.11 6.08
N ALA A 587 -4.86 13.86 6.44
CA ALA A 587 -4.80 13.40 7.83
C ALA A 587 -3.36 13.42 8.40
N ALA A 588 -2.37 13.07 7.57
CA ALA A 588 -0.96 13.10 7.93
C ALA A 588 -0.42 14.53 8.11
N MET A 589 -0.79 15.48 7.25
CA MET A 589 -0.40 16.90 7.40
C MET A 589 -0.98 17.52 8.68
N THR A 590 -2.25 17.24 8.98
CA THR A 590 -2.89 17.71 10.23
C THR A 590 -2.30 17.00 11.46
N THR A 591 -1.88 15.73 11.33
CA THR A 591 -1.20 14.99 12.42
C THR A 591 0.22 15.48 12.67
N ASP A 592 1.04 15.67 11.64
CA ASP A 592 2.40 16.22 11.73
C ASP A 592 2.38 17.60 12.42
N LYS A 593 1.43 18.47 12.04
CA LYS A 593 1.23 19.75 12.74
C LYS A 593 0.90 19.56 14.23
N LEU A 594 -0.04 18.67 14.59
CA LEU A 594 -0.40 18.41 16.00
C LEU A 594 0.76 17.84 16.82
N LEU A 595 1.59 16.98 16.21
CA LEU A 595 2.82 16.48 16.82
C LEU A 595 3.83 17.62 17.04
N GLN A 596 4.02 18.50 16.06
CA GLN A 596 4.92 19.66 16.18
C GLN A 596 4.47 20.67 17.24
N GLU A 597 3.17 20.85 17.49
CA GLU A 597 2.65 21.75 18.54
C GLU A 597 2.88 21.25 19.98
N HIS A 598 3.17 19.96 20.19
CA HIS A 598 3.51 19.38 21.52
C HIS A 598 2.53 19.69 22.68
N GLN A 599 1.26 20.02 22.39
CA GLN A 599 0.25 20.43 23.40
C GLN A 599 0.14 19.43 24.56
N GLU A 600 -0.20 19.88 25.78
CA GLU A 600 -0.18 19.05 26.99
C GLU A 600 -1.15 17.86 26.96
N ILE A 601 -2.22 17.95 26.17
CA ILE A 601 -3.27 16.93 26.03
C ILE A 601 -2.94 15.88 24.93
N ASN A 602 -1.80 16.03 24.24
CA ASN A 602 -1.38 15.10 23.19
C ASN A 602 -0.74 13.83 23.77
N THR A 603 -1.55 12.77 23.92
CA THR A 603 -1.08 11.40 24.12
C THR A 603 -0.54 10.83 22.81
N HIS A 604 0.60 10.14 22.85
CA HIS A 604 1.10 9.42 21.67
C HIS A 604 0.24 8.19 21.34
N SER A 605 0.22 7.81 20.07
CA SER A 605 -0.33 6.54 19.59
C SER A 605 0.55 5.38 20.05
N GLU A 606 0.01 4.47 20.85
CA GLU A 606 0.73 3.30 21.35
C GLU A 606 0.00 2.03 20.91
N ALA A 607 0.69 1.21 20.10
CA ALA A 607 0.10 0.13 19.33
C ALA A 607 0.22 -1.22 20.06
N VAL A 608 -0.39 -1.33 21.24
CA VAL A 608 -0.37 -2.53 22.09
C VAL A 608 -1.45 -3.53 21.65
N ARG A 609 -1.09 -4.81 21.46
CA ARG A 609 -2.05 -5.89 21.19
C ARG A 609 -2.53 -6.55 22.48
N LEU A 610 -3.73 -7.14 22.47
CA LEU A 610 -4.31 -7.78 23.65
C LEU A 610 -3.82 -9.22 23.91
N ASP A 611 -3.17 -9.87 22.94
CA ASP A 611 -2.47 -11.16 23.09
C ASP A 611 -1.00 -11.03 23.48
N ASP A 612 -0.42 -9.82 23.41
CA ASP A 612 0.95 -9.53 23.88
C ASP A 612 0.97 -9.24 25.39
N TYR A 613 0.93 -10.31 26.18
CA TYR A 613 0.88 -10.21 27.65
C TYR A 613 2.09 -9.49 28.27
N ASP A 614 3.26 -9.55 27.63
CA ASP A 614 4.49 -8.90 28.11
C ASP A 614 4.45 -7.39 27.85
N GLU A 615 4.06 -6.92 26.64
CA GLU A 615 3.92 -5.47 26.41
C GLU A 615 2.70 -4.89 27.15
N LEU A 616 1.61 -5.66 27.33
CA LEU A 616 0.52 -5.29 28.25
C LEU A 616 1.02 -5.08 29.68
N ALA A 617 1.89 -5.96 30.19
CA ALA A 617 2.49 -5.80 31.52
C ALA A 617 3.39 -4.54 31.59
N ASN A 618 4.16 -4.27 30.54
CA ASN A 618 4.98 -3.06 30.41
C ASN A 618 4.17 -1.76 30.28
N HIS A 619 2.90 -1.82 29.87
CA HIS A 619 2.05 -0.64 29.65
C HIS A 619 1.26 -0.20 30.90
N LYS A 620 1.42 -0.85 32.06
CA LYS A 620 0.72 -0.53 33.31
C LYS A 620 1.26 0.70 34.08
N GLY A 621 1.96 1.61 33.41
CA GLY A 621 2.50 2.82 34.03
C GLY A 621 3.38 2.51 35.24
N ASN A 622 3.08 3.18 36.36
CA ASN A 622 3.82 3.04 37.61
C ASN A 622 3.79 1.61 38.20
N GLU A 623 2.79 0.80 37.84
CA GLU A 623 2.62 -0.56 38.38
C GLU A 623 3.47 -1.60 37.63
N SER A 624 3.97 -1.27 36.44
CA SER A 624 4.79 -2.19 35.64
C SER A 624 6.16 -2.45 36.28
N ASP A 625 6.59 -3.72 36.32
CA ASP A 625 7.91 -4.10 36.83
C ASP A 625 9.05 -3.43 36.06
N MET A 626 8.85 -3.22 34.75
CA MET A 626 9.76 -2.48 33.86
C MET A 626 9.94 -1.01 34.30
N PHE A 627 8.86 -0.31 34.68
CA PHE A 627 8.96 1.06 35.20
C PHE A 627 9.65 1.10 36.58
N GLN A 628 9.34 0.14 37.46
CA GLN A 628 9.98 0.03 38.78
C GLN A 628 11.49 -0.24 38.65
N TRP A 629 11.87 -1.14 37.74
CA TRP A 629 13.26 -1.46 37.42
C TRP A 629 13.99 -0.25 36.82
N LEU A 630 13.41 0.43 35.82
CA LEU A 630 13.98 1.66 35.26
C LEU A 630 14.19 2.73 36.34
N THR A 631 13.19 2.94 37.21
CA THR A 631 13.27 3.87 38.34
C THR A 631 14.44 3.52 39.27
N HIS A 632 14.62 2.23 39.58
CA HIS A 632 15.76 1.76 40.36
C HIS A 632 17.11 2.05 39.67
N GLN A 633 17.25 1.78 38.36
CA GLN A 633 18.49 2.04 37.62
C GLN A 633 18.80 3.53 37.49
N ALA A 634 17.78 4.36 37.23
CA ALA A 634 17.91 5.81 37.11
C ALA A 634 18.33 6.47 38.43
N LEU A 635 17.83 5.98 39.57
CA LEU A 635 18.24 6.42 40.91
C LEU A 635 19.67 5.97 41.26
N HIS A 636 20.11 4.81 40.78
CA HIS A 636 21.52 4.38 40.86
C HIS A 636 22.42 5.09 39.83
N GLY A 637 21.85 5.91 38.95
CA GLY A 637 22.56 6.82 38.09
C GLY A 637 22.94 6.28 36.71
N LEU A 638 22.28 5.23 36.21
CA LEU A 638 22.38 4.84 34.81
C LEU A 638 21.68 5.89 33.93
N THR A 639 22.42 6.55 33.03
CA THR A 639 21.89 7.67 32.24
C THR A 639 20.85 7.21 31.21
N ASP A 640 21.04 6.07 30.56
CA ASP A 640 20.05 5.43 29.68
C ASP A 640 18.67 5.33 30.35
N ALA A 641 18.63 4.87 31.62
CA ALA A 641 17.39 4.74 32.37
C ALA A 641 16.79 6.10 32.79
N GLN A 642 17.64 7.11 33.02
CA GLN A 642 17.18 8.48 33.26
C GLN A 642 16.52 9.06 31.99
N ASN A 643 17.15 8.90 30.82
CA ASN A 643 16.63 9.39 29.54
C ASN A 643 15.33 8.67 29.16
N VAL A 644 15.24 7.34 29.32
CA VAL A 644 13.99 6.59 29.06
C VAL A 644 12.86 7.01 30.00
N LEU A 645 13.10 7.16 31.30
CA LEU A 645 12.07 7.66 32.22
C LEU A 645 11.66 9.10 31.90
N ALA A 646 12.63 9.95 31.53
CA ALA A 646 12.37 11.31 31.12
C ALA A 646 11.46 11.35 29.89
N GLU A 647 11.75 10.52 28.87
CA GLU A 647 10.91 10.36 27.69
C GLU A 647 9.49 9.87 28.06
N MET A 648 9.41 8.82 28.88
CA MET A 648 8.14 8.24 29.33
C MET A 648 7.26 9.28 30.04
N TYR A 649 7.83 10.15 30.89
CA TYR A 649 7.12 11.26 31.51
C TYR A 649 6.85 12.45 30.56
N TYR A 650 7.76 12.74 29.62
CA TYR A 650 7.65 13.88 28.70
C TYR A 650 6.51 13.72 27.69
N TYR A 651 6.35 12.48 27.17
CA TYR A 651 5.30 12.12 26.22
C TYR A 651 4.11 11.39 26.88
N GLY A 652 4.21 11.02 28.15
CA GLY A 652 3.20 10.23 28.86
C GLY A 652 3.02 8.84 28.24
N LYS A 653 4.11 8.11 27.96
CA LYS A 653 4.09 6.76 27.35
C LYS A 653 3.83 5.65 28.38
N ARG A 654 3.51 4.45 27.89
CA ARG A 654 3.38 3.20 28.67
C ARG A 654 2.44 3.32 29.87
N GLY A 655 1.26 3.90 29.64
CA GLY A 655 0.24 4.12 30.68
C GLY A 655 0.54 5.24 31.68
N LEU A 656 1.66 5.96 31.55
CA LEU A 656 1.91 7.14 32.39
C LEU A 656 1.10 8.35 31.92
N GLN A 657 0.68 9.16 32.89
CA GLN A 657 0.26 10.54 32.66
C GLN A 657 1.50 11.42 32.47
N ARG A 658 1.38 12.43 31.59
CA ARG A 658 2.48 13.32 31.20
C ARG A 658 2.85 14.28 32.34
N ASP A 659 4.14 14.31 32.69
CA ASP A 659 4.69 15.19 33.73
C ASP A 659 6.03 15.79 33.26
N LEU A 660 5.95 16.96 32.62
CA LEU A 660 7.12 17.67 32.11
C LEU A 660 8.12 18.06 33.22
N ASN A 661 7.64 18.26 34.45
CA ASN A 661 8.48 18.65 35.59
C ASN A 661 9.30 17.47 36.12
N ARG A 662 8.80 16.23 36.01
CA ARG A 662 9.59 15.01 36.23
C ARG A 662 10.54 14.74 35.07
N ALA A 663 10.08 14.90 33.83
CA ALA A 663 10.91 14.70 32.66
C ALA A 663 12.20 15.54 32.71
N VAL A 664 12.09 16.84 32.97
CA VAL A 664 13.28 17.71 33.05
C VAL A 664 14.18 17.37 34.22
N LYS A 665 13.66 16.90 35.37
CA LYS A 665 14.50 16.43 36.47
C LYS A 665 15.37 15.24 36.06
N TYR A 666 14.82 14.28 35.31
CA TYR A 666 15.60 13.15 34.82
C TYR A 666 16.58 13.55 33.70
N TYR A 667 16.19 14.41 32.75
CA TYR A 667 17.14 14.97 31.77
C TYR A 667 18.28 15.75 32.44
N GLN A 668 18.00 16.52 33.50
CA GLN A 668 19.02 17.21 34.30
C GLN A 668 19.99 16.22 34.97
N MET A 669 19.49 15.12 35.54
CA MET A 669 20.35 14.09 36.15
C MET A 669 21.32 13.43 35.15
N GLY A 670 20.93 13.33 33.88
CA GLY A 670 21.83 12.93 32.78
C GLY A 670 22.80 14.06 32.39
N ALA A 671 22.29 15.27 32.19
CA ALA A 671 23.07 16.45 31.83
C ALA A 671 24.18 16.78 32.86
N ASP A 672 23.90 16.63 34.15
CA ASP A 672 24.85 16.83 35.27
C ASP A 672 26.03 15.83 35.24
N LYS A 673 25.86 14.70 34.53
CA LYS A 673 26.91 13.70 34.28
C LYS A 673 27.64 13.91 32.95
N GLY A 674 27.24 14.91 32.17
CA GLY A 674 27.73 15.14 30.81
C GLY A 674 27.10 14.23 29.76
N ASP A 675 25.98 13.54 30.06
CA ASP A 675 25.31 12.66 29.10
C ASP A 675 24.85 13.45 27.86
N PRO A 676 25.24 13.08 26.64
CA PRO A 676 24.95 13.89 25.45
C PRO A 676 23.46 13.98 25.13
N GLU A 677 22.68 12.94 25.41
CA GLU A 677 21.23 12.94 25.21
C GLU A 677 20.53 13.75 26.32
N GLY A 678 20.93 13.58 27.58
CA GLY A 678 20.44 14.39 28.70
C GLY A 678 20.70 15.89 28.50
N LEU A 679 21.92 16.26 28.09
CA LEU A 679 22.30 17.62 27.69
C LEU A 679 21.38 18.15 26.57
N TYR A 680 21.18 17.36 25.51
CA TYR A 680 20.33 17.76 24.38
C TYR A 680 18.87 17.96 24.80
N ASN A 681 18.27 16.99 25.50
CA ASN A 681 16.86 17.04 25.86
C ASN A 681 16.56 18.14 26.90
N LEU A 682 17.47 18.37 27.86
CA LEU A 682 17.42 19.56 28.73
C LEU A 682 17.47 20.85 27.92
N GLY A 683 18.34 20.91 26.89
CA GLY A 683 18.40 22.02 25.94
C GLY A 683 17.10 22.23 25.17
N VAL A 684 16.43 21.16 24.71
CA VAL A 684 15.10 21.25 24.05
C VAL A 684 14.04 21.79 25.02
N SER A 685 14.03 21.32 26.26
CA SER A 685 13.10 21.82 27.29
C SER A 685 13.32 23.29 27.63
N LEU A 686 14.57 23.74 27.77
CA LEU A 686 14.91 25.16 27.98
C LEU A 686 14.66 26.02 26.74
N LEU A 687 14.79 25.48 25.52
CA LEU A 687 14.47 26.17 24.28
C LEU A 687 12.97 26.43 24.13
N ARG A 688 12.13 25.49 24.58
CA ARG A 688 10.66 25.54 24.43
C ARG A 688 9.89 26.04 25.67
N GLY A 689 10.50 25.99 26.86
CA GLY A 689 9.80 26.24 28.13
C GLY A 689 9.01 25.03 28.64
N HIS A 690 9.40 23.81 28.28
CA HIS A 690 8.67 22.59 28.65
C HIS A 690 9.15 22.08 30.03
N GLY A 691 8.38 22.34 31.09
CA GLY A 691 8.69 21.93 32.48
C GLY A 691 9.74 22.79 33.18
N VAL A 692 10.23 23.85 32.51
CA VAL A 692 11.21 24.84 33.01
C VAL A 692 10.98 26.19 32.34
N GLU A 693 11.51 27.27 32.91
CA GLU A 693 11.50 28.59 32.28
C GLU A 693 12.32 28.60 30.97
N GLN A 694 11.86 29.36 29.96
CA GLN A 694 12.51 29.38 28.64
C GLN A 694 13.85 30.14 28.67
N ASN A 695 14.96 29.45 28.47
CA ASN A 695 16.30 30.03 28.36
C ASN A 695 17.03 29.54 27.10
N LYS A 696 16.87 30.29 26.01
CA LYS A 696 17.46 29.97 24.70
C LYS A 696 18.99 30.02 24.71
N THR A 697 19.59 30.89 25.52
CA THR A 697 21.05 31.04 25.62
C THR A 697 21.69 29.81 26.26
N GLU A 698 21.08 29.28 27.32
CA GLU A 698 21.59 28.06 27.97
C GLU A 698 21.34 26.82 27.12
N ALA A 699 20.18 26.73 26.46
CA ALA A 699 19.88 25.67 25.51
C ALA A 699 20.96 25.53 24.42
N ILE A 700 21.42 26.65 23.84
CA ILE A 700 22.48 26.65 22.82
C ILE A 700 23.82 26.13 23.38
N LYS A 701 24.19 26.46 24.63
CA LYS A 701 25.41 25.89 25.24
C LYS A 701 25.30 24.38 25.44
N LEU A 702 24.14 23.90 25.90
CA LEU A 702 23.90 22.47 26.11
C LEU A 702 23.93 21.70 24.77
N PHE A 703 23.37 22.28 23.69
CA PHE A 703 23.53 21.75 22.34
C PHE A 703 25.00 21.74 21.88
N GLN A 704 25.79 22.76 22.23
CA GLN A 704 27.24 22.78 21.94
C GLN A 704 27.98 21.66 22.68
N MET A 705 27.79 21.51 23.99
CA MET A 705 28.40 20.45 24.82
C MET A 705 28.00 19.03 24.36
N SER A 706 26.77 18.86 23.87
CA SER A 706 26.29 17.59 23.29
C SER A 706 26.85 17.34 21.87
N ALA A 707 26.95 18.38 21.04
CA ALA A 707 27.53 18.30 19.69
C ALA A 707 29.07 18.19 19.68
N GLU A 708 29.76 18.61 20.75
CA GLU A 708 31.19 18.34 20.99
C GLU A 708 31.44 16.85 21.24
N GLN A 709 30.48 16.15 21.84
CA GLN A 709 30.43 14.69 21.91
C GLN A 709 29.86 14.06 20.63
N ASP A 710 29.71 14.86 19.57
CA ASP A 710 29.35 14.42 18.22
C ASP A 710 27.96 13.73 18.17
N PHE A 711 27.04 14.15 19.06
CA PHE A 711 25.68 13.63 19.21
C PHE A 711 24.76 14.12 18.08
N PRO A 712 24.07 13.23 17.33
CA PRO A 712 23.42 13.63 16.07
C PRO A 712 22.28 14.65 16.21
N PRO A 713 21.30 14.50 17.14
CA PRO A 713 20.25 15.50 17.33
C PRO A 713 20.76 16.89 17.73
N ALA A 714 21.86 16.95 18.49
CA ALA A 714 22.50 18.22 18.87
C ALA A 714 23.22 18.88 17.69
N LEU A 715 23.94 18.11 16.87
CA LEU A 715 24.49 18.59 15.60
C LEU A 715 23.38 19.16 14.71
N ASN A 716 22.26 18.45 14.58
CA ASN A 716 21.10 18.91 13.82
C ASN A 716 20.49 20.22 14.38
N ALA A 717 20.37 20.34 15.70
CA ALA A 717 19.91 21.58 16.35
C ALA A 717 20.87 22.77 16.14
N LEU A 718 22.19 22.54 16.12
CA LEU A 718 23.16 23.57 15.76
C LEU A 718 23.06 23.97 14.29
N GLY A 719 22.79 23.02 13.37
CA GLY A 719 22.49 23.32 11.97
C GLY A 719 21.29 24.27 11.83
N PHE A 720 20.18 23.99 12.54
CA PHE A 720 19.04 24.90 12.60
C PHE A 720 19.38 26.28 13.18
N TYR A 721 20.28 26.36 14.17
CA TYR A 721 20.74 27.63 14.74
C TYR A 721 21.60 28.44 13.75
N GLU A 722 22.49 27.79 13.00
CA GLU A 722 23.27 28.42 11.92
C GLU A 722 22.37 29.00 10.83
N VAL A 723 21.31 28.29 10.40
CA VAL A 723 20.31 28.82 9.45
C VAL A 723 19.58 30.03 10.05
N ASN A 724 18.88 29.83 11.17
CA ASN A 724 17.89 30.80 11.65
C ASN A 724 18.50 32.04 12.33
N THR A 725 19.71 31.92 12.90
CA THR A 725 20.34 33.02 13.65
C THR A 725 21.56 33.61 12.94
N ARG A 726 22.35 32.79 12.25
CA ARG A 726 23.61 33.22 11.60
C ARG A 726 23.50 33.35 10.07
N GLN A 727 22.41 32.87 9.47
CA GLN A 727 22.19 32.81 8.01
C GLN A 727 23.34 32.08 7.27
N ASN A 728 23.96 31.11 7.95
CA ASN A 728 25.14 30.38 7.51
C ASN A 728 24.75 29.02 6.92
N TYR A 729 24.18 29.05 5.71
CA TYR A 729 23.58 27.86 5.08
C TYR A 729 24.59 26.73 4.80
N SER A 730 25.83 27.04 4.43
CA SER A 730 26.86 26.03 4.19
C SER A 730 27.40 25.43 5.50
N GLY A 731 27.57 26.23 6.55
CA GLY A 731 27.88 25.72 7.89
C GLY A 731 26.77 24.82 8.44
N ALA A 732 25.49 25.20 8.23
CA ALA A 732 24.35 24.36 8.56
C ALA A 732 24.35 23.03 7.78
N ALA A 733 24.63 23.07 6.48
CA ALA A 733 24.73 21.88 5.64
C ALA A 733 25.81 20.91 6.13
N ASP A 734 26.94 21.38 6.69
CA ASP A 734 27.92 20.49 7.33
C ASP A 734 27.39 19.83 8.60
N TYR A 735 26.72 20.59 9.49
CA TYR A 735 26.09 20.04 10.69
C TYR A 735 25.05 18.97 10.34
N PHE A 736 24.17 19.23 9.37
CA PHE A 736 23.18 18.27 8.89
C PHE A 736 23.84 17.04 8.26
N ARG A 737 24.90 17.22 7.46
CA ARG A 737 25.71 16.13 6.89
C ARG A 737 26.34 15.25 7.98
N ARG A 738 26.88 15.84 9.05
CA ARG A 738 27.48 15.12 10.18
C ARG A 738 26.44 14.34 10.99
N ALA A 739 25.26 14.90 11.21
CA ALA A 739 24.14 14.21 11.85
C ALA A 739 23.65 13.03 10.98
N ALA A 740 23.40 13.27 9.69
CA ALA A 740 22.99 12.26 8.72
C ALA A 740 23.99 11.10 8.60
N ALA A 741 25.30 11.38 8.59
CA ALA A 741 26.35 10.37 8.53
C ALA A 741 26.40 9.45 9.77
N LYS A 742 25.81 9.86 10.89
CA LYS A 742 25.59 9.03 12.09
C LYS A 742 24.22 8.36 12.12
N GLY A 743 23.46 8.48 11.03
CA GLY A 743 22.16 7.86 10.83
C GLY A 743 20.95 8.70 11.20
N ASP A 744 21.13 9.94 11.69
CA ASP A 744 20.03 10.79 12.18
C ASP A 744 18.98 11.07 11.11
N ARG A 745 17.72 10.77 11.42
CA ARG A 745 16.60 10.92 10.48
C ARG A 745 16.26 12.39 10.24
N ASP A 746 16.41 13.25 11.26
CA ASP A 746 16.09 14.67 11.17
C ASP A 746 17.22 15.41 10.42
N GLY A 747 18.47 15.08 10.71
CA GLY A 747 19.65 15.49 9.94
C GLY A 747 19.62 15.05 8.48
N LEU A 748 19.12 13.84 8.16
CA LEU A 748 18.88 13.39 6.78
C LEU A 748 17.82 14.25 6.06
N THR A 749 16.71 14.57 6.72
CA THR A 749 15.69 15.48 6.16
C THR A 749 16.26 16.87 5.89
N ASN A 750 17.08 17.41 6.80
CA ASN A 750 17.69 18.73 6.62
C ASN A 750 18.84 18.73 5.61
N LEU A 751 19.56 17.62 5.45
CA LEU A 751 20.52 17.43 4.36
C LEU A 751 19.80 17.38 3.00
N ALA A 752 18.65 16.70 2.90
CA ALA A 752 17.81 16.71 1.72
C ALA A 752 17.36 18.14 1.34
N VAL A 753 16.85 18.91 2.32
CA VAL A 753 16.51 20.33 2.15
C VAL A 753 17.73 21.17 1.72
N SER A 754 18.92 20.85 2.23
CA SER A 754 20.17 21.50 1.84
C SER A 754 20.57 21.21 0.39
N TYR A 755 20.30 20.01 -0.13
CA TYR A 755 20.47 19.69 -1.56
C TYR A 755 19.38 20.33 -2.44
N ASP A 756 18.13 20.38 -1.99
CA ASP A 756 17.02 21.01 -2.74
C ASP A 756 17.21 22.52 -2.94
N ASN A 757 17.88 23.18 -1.98
CA ASN A 757 18.16 24.62 -1.98
C ASN A 757 19.60 24.98 -2.41
N GLY A 758 20.48 24.00 -2.69
CA GLY A 758 21.86 24.26 -3.09
C GLY A 758 22.73 24.89 -1.98
N TRP A 759 22.48 24.53 -0.72
CA TRP A 759 23.25 24.99 0.45
C TRP A 759 24.55 24.20 0.66
N VAL A 760 24.63 22.98 0.09
CA VAL A 760 25.82 22.12 0.17
C VAL A 760 26.93 22.72 -0.72
N GLU A 761 28.10 22.97 -0.15
CA GLU A 761 29.21 23.64 -0.85
C GLU A 761 29.58 22.91 -2.15
N GLY A 762 29.73 23.66 -3.24
CA GLY A 762 30.04 23.14 -4.58
C GLY A 762 28.88 22.44 -5.31
N HIS A 763 27.69 22.32 -4.71
CA HIS A 763 26.55 21.61 -5.30
C HIS A 763 25.39 22.57 -5.61
N PRO A 764 24.92 22.68 -6.88
CA PRO A 764 23.71 23.42 -7.20
C PRO A 764 22.45 22.68 -6.70
N PRO A 765 21.28 23.35 -6.66
CA PRO A 765 20.00 22.72 -6.33
C PRO A 765 19.72 21.42 -7.11
N ASP A 766 19.65 20.28 -6.40
CA ASP A 766 19.31 18.97 -6.99
C ASP A 766 18.20 18.27 -6.20
N LYS A 767 17.00 18.31 -6.79
CA LYS A 767 15.79 17.70 -6.21
C LYS A 767 15.81 16.16 -6.25
N LYS A 768 16.55 15.56 -7.17
CA LYS A 768 16.66 14.10 -7.31
C LYS A 768 17.63 13.54 -6.28
N GLU A 769 18.71 14.26 -6.01
CA GLU A 769 19.64 13.90 -4.93
C GLU A 769 18.98 14.12 -3.55
N ALA A 770 18.29 15.25 -3.35
CA ALA A 770 17.47 15.50 -2.16
C ALA A 770 16.46 14.37 -1.89
N PHE A 771 15.79 13.86 -2.93
CA PHE A 771 14.81 12.78 -2.79
C PHE A 771 15.40 11.47 -2.23
N LYS A 772 16.68 11.18 -2.45
CA LYS A 772 17.33 10.00 -1.83
C LYS A 772 17.41 10.15 -0.31
N TYR A 773 17.82 11.30 0.17
CA TYR A 773 17.97 11.57 1.60
C TYR A 773 16.61 11.69 2.31
N TRP A 774 15.58 12.26 1.65
CA TRP A 774 14.20 12.16 2.13
C TRP A 774 13.71 10.70 2.17
N PHE A 775 14.01 9.88 1.15
CA PHE A 775 13.65 8.46 1.16
C PHE A 775 14.31 7.71 2.32
N GLU A 776 15.60 7.93 2.59
CA GLU A 776 16.28 7.34 3.75
C GLU A 776 15.66 7.80 5.09
N ALA A 777 15.42 9.11 5.25
CA ALA A 777 14.75 9.66 6.43
C ALA A 777 13.33 9.08 6.63
N ALA A 778 12.59 8.84 5.54
CA ALA A 778 11.28 8.20 5.58
C ALA A 778 11.36 6.72 5.96
N THR A 779 12.37 5.96 5.48
CA THR A 779 12.61 4.58 5.98
C THR A 779 12.98 4.53 7.47
N LYS A 780 13.50 5.64 8.02
CA LYS A 780 13.76 5.85 9.45
C LYS A 780 12.60 6.53 10.19
N GLY A 781 11.42 6.59 9.57
CA GLY A 781 10.18 7.06 10.20
C GLY A 781 10.13 8.55 10.52
N HIS A 782 10.83 9.42 9.78
CA HIS A 782 10.71 10.87 9.94
C HIS A 782 9.39 11.39 9.33
N PRO A 783 8.47 12.03 10.10
CA PRO A 783 7.14 12.41 9.60
C PRO A 783 7.12 13.30 8.35
N GLY A 784 7.86 14.42 8.33
CA GLY A 784 7.94 15.32 7.16
C GLY A 784 8.44 14.62 5.89
N SER A 785 9.54 13.88 5.97
CA SER A 785 10.02 13.05 4.86
C SER A 785 9.04 11.96 4.43
N CYS A 786 8.30 11.33 5.35
CA CYS A 786 7.21 10.40 4.98
C CYS A 786 6.08 11.09 4.20
N LEU A 787 5.76 12.35 4.47
CA LEU A 787 4.86 13.16 3.63
C LEU A 787 5.44 13.36 2.22
N THR A 788 6.66 13.89 2.12
CA THR A 788 7.33 14.20 0.84
C THR A 788 7.54 12.95 -0.03
N VAL A 789 7.95 11.83 0.58
CA VAL A 789 8.21 10.56 -0.10
C VAL A 789 6.90 9.86 -0.44
N GLY A 790 5.93 9.82 0.47
CA GLY A 790 4.61 9.24 0.20
C GLY A 790 3.90 9.92 -0.98
N GLU A 791 4.05 11.23 -1.09
CA GLU A 791 3.58 12.00 -2.25
C GLU A 791 4.44 11.81 -3.52
N GLY A 792 5.77 11.80 -3.40
CA GLY A 792 6.67 11.60 -4.54
C GLY A 792 6.48 10.23 -5.19
N VAL A 793 6.51 9.17 -4.39
CA VAL A 793 6.30 7.78 -4.81
C VAL A 793 4.87 7.56 -5.35
N SER A 794 3.84 8.20 -4.79
CA SER A 794 2.47 8.09 -5.34
C SER A 794 2.25 8.90 -6.62
N SER A 795 3.03 9.96 -6.85
CA SER A 795 2.95 10.79 -8.06
C SER A 795 3.83 10.28 -9.21
N GLY A 796 4.81 9.41 -8.94
CA GLY A 796 5.86 9.05 -9.90
C GLY A 796 6.91 10.17 -10.07
N LEU A 797 7.16 10.95 -9.01
CA LEU A 797 8.12 12.05 -9.02
C LEU A 797 9.51 11.50 -8.62
N TYR A 798 10.50 11.66 -9.50
CA TYR A 798 11.88 11.16 -9.40
C TYR A 798 12.07 9.63 -9.37
N VAL A 799 11.04 8.86 -9.01
CA VAL A 799 10.99 7.38 -8.97
C VAL A 799 9.76 6.85 -9.71
N GLU A 800 9.72 5.54 -9.98
CA GLU A 800 8.52 4.89 -10.54
C GLU A 800 7.32 4.98 -9.58
N ARG A 801 6.11 5.16 -10.12
CA ARG A 801 4.90 5.34 -9.31
C ARG A 801 4.49 4.04 -8.61
N ASN A 802 4.61 4.01 -7.29
CA ASN A 802 4.14 2.90 -6.45
C ASN A 802 3.04 3.37 -5.49
N CYS A 803 1.78 3.25 -5.93
CA CYS A 803 0.61 3.74 -5.19
C CYS A 803 0.48 3.12 -3.78
N PRO A 804 0.61 1.78 -3.59
CA PRO A 804 0.61 1.18 -2.25
C PRO A 804 1.75 1.68 -1.33
N MET A 805 2.96 1.84 -1.84
CA MET A 805 4.09 2.36 -1.06
C MET A 805 3.87 3.82 -0.63
N GLY A 806 3.24 4.63 -1.49
CA GLY A 806 2.79 5.98 -1.14
C GLY A 806 1.80 5.99 0.03
N VAL A 807 0.85 5.05 0.05
CA VAL A 807 -0.09 4.88 1.17
C VAL A 807 0.64 4.53 2.47
N VAL A 808 1.63 3.61 2.45
CA VAL A 808 2.35 3.18 3.66
C VAL A 808 3.00 4.36 4.39
N TYR A 809 3.75 5.23 3.69
CA TYR A 809 4.41 6.37 4.32
C TYR A 809 3.43 7.42 4.85
N LEU A 810 2.36 7.74 4.11
CA LEU A 810 1.35 8.71 4.56
C LEU A 810 0.54 8.16 5.74
N ARG A 811 0.15 6.89 5.69
CA ARG A 811 -0.58 6.20 6.76
C ARG A 811 0.24 6.13 8.06
N PHE A 812 1.53 5.82 7.98
CA PHE A 812 2.44 5.80 9.14
C PHE A 812 2.45 7.14 9.91
N VAL A 813 2.34 8.28 9.22
CA VAL A 813 2.24 9.59 9.86
C VAL A 813 0.83 9.84 10.40
N ALA A 814 -0.21 9.51 9.62
CA ALA A 814 -1.59 9.70 10.05
C ALA A 814 -1.97 8.84 11.28
N GLU A 815 -1.42 7.63 11.42
CA GLU A 815 -1.64 6.74 12.57
C GLU A 815 -1.01 7.26 13.88
N GLN A 816 -0.10 8.24 13.80
CA GLN A 816 0.46 8.93 14.97
C GLN A 816 -0.46 10.03 15.53
N ASN A 817 -1.74 10.05 15.13
CA ASN A 817 -2.68 11.09 15.54
C ASN A 817 -2.98 11.02 17.06
N PRO A 818 -2.84 12.14 17.81
CA PRO A 818 -3.09 12.13 19.25
C PRO A 818 -4.51 11.72 19.66
N GLU A 819 -5.52 11.96 18.81
CA GLU A 819 -6.90 11.54 19.11
C GLU A 819 -7.09 10.02 18.97
N LEU A 820 -6.40 9.38 18.01
CA LEU A 820 -6.32 7.92 17.92
C LEU A 820 -5.58 7.32 19.13
N GLY A 821 -4.50 7.98 19.59
CA GLY A 821 -3.81 7.63 20.83
C GLY A 821 -4.72 7.65 22.05
N ARG A 822 -5.58 8.68 22.19
CA ARG A 822 -6.58 8.75 23.29
C ARG A 822 -7.62 7.62 23.23
N LEU A 823 -8.08 7.24 22.04
CA LEU A 823 -9.02 6.13 21.87
C LEU A 823 -8.39 4.79 22.29
N MET A 824 -7.20 4.47 21.77
CA MET A 824 -6.51 3.22 22.13
C MET A 824 -6.15 3.16 23.62
N ARG A 825 -5.72 4.28 24.22
CA ARG A 825 -5.43 4.36 25.66
C ARG A 825 -6.65 4.06 26.51
N ARG A 826 -7.81 4.65 26.20
CA ARG A 826 -9.07 4.36 26.91
C ARG A 826 -9.54 2.92 26.72
N GLY A 827 -9.27 2.32 25.55
CA GLY A 827 -9.49 0.90 25.30
C GLY A 827 -8.66 0.00 26.24
N LEU A 828 -7.37 0.30 26.42
CA LEU A 828 -6.48 -0.40 27.36
C LEU A 828 -6.86 -0.15 28.83
N GLU A 829 -7.14 1.11 29.21
CA GLU A 829 -7.57 1.47 30.57
C GLU A 829 -8.84 0.71 30.99
N ALA A 830 -9.80 0.55 30.07
CA ALA A 830 -11.01 -0.23 30.30
C ALA A 830 -10.77 -1.75 30.35
N TYR A 831 -9.86 -2.26 29.50
CA TYR A 831 -9.45 -3.68 29.53
C TYR A 831 -8.81 -4.05 30.88
N TYR A 832 -7.92 -3.21 31.41
CA TYR A 832 -7.33 -3.41 32.74
C TYR A 832 -8.34 -3.32 33.89
N GLN A 833 -9.45 -2.61 33.70
CA GLN A 833 -10.59 -2.56 34.64
C GLN A 833 -11.55 -3.74 34.48
N GLY A 834 -11.37 -4.61 33.47
CA GLY A 834 -12.27 -5.72 33.14
C GLY A 834 -13.55 -5.32 32.43
N ASN A 835 -13.69 -4.07 31.97
CA ASN A 835 -14.88 -3.60 31.25
C ASN A 835 -14.73 -3.88 29.75
N MET A 836 -15.05 -5.11 29.35
CA MET A 836 -14.87 -5.59 27.98
C MET A 836 -15.70 -4.81 26.95
N TYR A 837 -16.95 -4.48 27.25
CA TYR A 837 -17.79 -3.67 26.34
C TYR A 837 -17.18 -2.29 26.10
N GLN A 838 -16.80 -1.56 27.16
CA GLN A 838 -16.16 -0.25 27.04
C GLN A 838 -14.84 -0.32 26.26
N SER A 839 -14.01 -1.33 26.54
CA SER A 839 -12.77 -1.58 25.80
C SER A 839 -13.05 -1.80 24.31
N LEU A 840 -14.03 -2.65 23.99
CA LEU A 840 -14.42 -2.97 22.63
C LEU A 840 -14.97 -1.76 21.87
N VAL A 841 -15.80 -0.91 22.49
CA VAL A 841 -16.29 0.32 21.85
C VAL A 841 -15.11 1.22 21.46
N TYR A 842 -14.15 1.43 22.36
CA TYR A 842 -12.97 2.24 22.05
C TYR A 842 -12.06 1.60 20.99
N PHE A 843 -11.88 0.28 21.02
CA PHE A 843 -11.13 -0.41 19.97
C PHE A 843 -11.86 -0.42 18.62
N ILE A 844 -13.18 -0.56 18.55
CA ILE A 844 -13.98 -0.37 17.33
C ILE A 844 -13.79 1.04 16.75
N LEU A 845 -13.85 2.07 17.60
CA LEU A 845 -13.66 3.46 17.20
C LEU A 845 -12.22 3.74 16.71
N ALA A 846 -11.22 2.99 17.16
CA ALA A 846 -9.86 3.05 16.62
C ALA A 846 -9.66 2.16 15.37
N ALA A 847 -10.33 1.00 15.31
CA ALA A 847 -10.24 0.00 14.25
C ALA A 847 -10.80 0.52 12.92
N GLU A 848 -11.89 1.27 12.98
CA GLU A 848 -12.60 1.76 11.80
C GLU A 848 -11.90 2.94 11.09
N VAL A 849 -10.82 3.45 11.70
CA VAL A 849 -9.79 4.31 11.10
C VAL A 849 -8.88 3.54 10.12
N GLY A 850 -8.80 2.22 10.27
CA GLY A 850 -7.99 1.32 9.43
C GLY A 850 -6.63 0.93 10.02
N MET A 851 -6.35 1.24 11.28
CA MET A 851 -5.10 0.85 11.95
C MET A 851 -5.14 -0.63 12.34
N GLU A 852 -4.03 -1.34 12.11
CA GLU A 852 -3.96 -2.81 12.21
C GLU A 852 -4.23 -3.30 13.64
N VAL A 853 -3.44 -2.85 14.62
CA VAL A 853 -3.57 -3.28 16.02
C VAL A 853 -5.00 -3.14 16.58
N PRO A 854 -5.70 -1.99 16.48
CA PRO A 854 -7.06 -1.90 16.97
C PRO A 854 -8.07 -2.72 16.14
N LEU A 855 -7.85 -2.96 14.83
CA LEU A 855 -8.65 -3.96 14.08
C LEU A 855 -8.49 -5.33 14.74
N TYR A 856 -7.27 -5.79 15.01
CA TYR A 856 -7.03 -7.09 15.62
C TYR A 856 -7.57 -7.19 17.05
N ASN A 857 -7.35 -6.18 17.89
CA ASN A 857 -7.88 -6.13 19.26
C ASN A 857 -9.42 -6.15 19.30
N ALA A 858 -10.09 -5.43 18.39
CA ALA A 858 -11.54 -5.49 18.25
C ALA A 858 -12.04 -6.88 17.79
N ALA A 859 -11.28 -7.57 16.94
CA ALA A 859 -11.59 -8.95 16.54
C ALA A 859 -11.49 -9.94 17.71
N MET A 860 -10.43 -9.83 18.54
CA MET A 860 -10.26 -10.65 19.75
C MET A 860 -11.38 -10.43 20.76
N LEU A 861 -11.65 -9.17 21.13
CA LEU A 861 -12.72 -8.83 22.07
C LEU A 861 -14.10 -9.30 21.55
N CYS A 862 -14.30 -9.35 20.24
CA CYS A 862 -15.51 -9.91 19.65
C CYS A 862 -15.56 -11.45 19.58
N GLU A 863 -14.41 -12.13 19.57
CA GLU A 863 -14.36 -13.58 19.74
C GLU A 863 -14.60 -14.00 21.20
N GLU A 864 -14.18 -13.19 22.16
CA GLU A 864 -14.35 -13.45 23.61
C GLU A 864 -15.76 -13.16 24.13
N ASN A 865 -16.39 -12.05 23.71
CA ASN A 865 -17.62 -11.51 24.34
C ASN A 865 -18.90 -11.75 23.51
N GLN A 866 -18.96 -12.88 22.78
CA GLN A 866 -20.03 -13.16 21.79
C GLN A 866 -21.46 -13.05 22.36
N ASP A 867 -21.69 -13.47 23.59
CA ASP A 867 -23.02 -13.46 24.22
C ASP A 867 -23.56 -12.04 24.46
N GLU A 868 -22.70 -11.06 24.77
CA GLU A 868 -23.07 -9.64 24.90
C GLU A 868 -23.23 -8.96 23.52
N LEU A 869 -22.45 -9.42 22.53
CA LEU A 869 -22.36 -8.82 21.20
C LEU A 869 -23.53 -9.14 20.27
N ASN A 870 -24.23 -10.25 20.48
CA ASN A 870 -25.37 -10.66 19.64
C ASN A 870 -26.53 -9.64 19.60
N GLY A 871 -26.56 -8.65 20.50
CA GLY A 871 -27.47 -7.50 20.44
C GLY A 871 -26.82 -6.16 20.07
N ALA A 872 -25.48 -6.09 19.98
CA ALA A 872 -24.74 -4.84 19.88
C ALA A 872 -24.51 -4.35 18.44
N THR A 873 -24.13 -5.26 17.53
CA THR A 873 -23.68 -4.93 16.17
C THR A 873 -24.44 -5.70 15.11
N ALA A 874 -24.98 -5.00 14.10
CA ALA A 874 -25.70 -5.62 12.98
C ALA A 874 -24.81 -6.40 11.98
N VAL A 875 -23.48 -6.37 12.18
CA VAL A 875 -22.48 -7.09 11.38
C VAL A 875 -21.76 -8.10 12.28
N ASP A 876 -21.37 -9.25 11.74
CA ASP A 876 -20.42 -10.16 12.38
C ASP A 876 -19.09 -9.45 12.64
N CYS A 877 -18.91 -9.01 13.89
CA CYS A 877 -17.76 -8.25 14.35
C CYS A 877 -16.45 -9.03 14.17
N THR A 878 -16.46 -10.32 14.54
CA THR A 878 -15.29 -11.20 14.56
C THR A 878 -14.77 -11.44 13.15
N TRP A 879 -15.65 -11.80 12.21
CA TRP A 879 -15.28 -11.91 10.79
C TRP A 879 -14.87 -10.55 10.20
N ARG A 880 -15.64 -9.49 10.47
CA ARG A 880 -15.36 -8.12 9.97
C ARG A 880 -13.92 -7.74 10.30
N TYR A 881 -13.51 -7.83 11.56
CA TYR A 881 -12.23 -7.30 11.98
C TYR A 881 -11.03 -8.22 11.69
N TYR A 882 -11.14 -9.55 11.82
CA TYR A 882 -10.04 -10.44 11.40
C TYR A 882 -9.78 -10.35 9.89
N ASN A 883 -10.82 -10.34 9.05
CA ASN A 883 -10.66 -10.18 7.59
C ASN A 883 -9.96 -8.85 7.23
N ARG A 884 -10.24 -7.78 7.99
CA ARG A 884 -9.63 -6.46 7.78
C ARG A 884 -8.19 -6.35 8.27
N SER A 885 -7.86 -6.93 9.43
CA SER A 885 -6.48 -7.02 9.92
C SER A 885 -5.62 -7.91 9.00
N ALA A 886 -6.18 -9.02 8.51
CA ALA A 886 -5.57 -9.85 7.46
C ALA A 886 -5.36 -9.05 6.17
N ALA A 887 -6.35 -8.30 5.68
CA ALA A 887 -6.19 -7.43 4.51
C ALA A 887 -5.16 -6.30 4.69
N MET A 888 -4.79 -5.96 5.95
CA MET A 888 -3.68 -5.07 6.29
C MET A 888 -2.32 -5.76 6.45
N GLY A 889 -2.28 -7.08 6.29
CA GLY A 889 -1.06 -7.89 6.23
C GLY A 889 -0.73 -8.70 7.48
N TRP A 890 -1.54 -8.65 8.54
CA TRP A 890 -1.22 -9.29 9.82
C TRP A 890 -1.40 -10.81 9.78
N VAL A 891 -0.33 -11.53 10.12
CA VAL A 891 -0.20 -12.99 9.92
C VAL A 891 -1.09 -13.82 10.85
N PHE A 892 -1.31 -13.40 12.10
CA PHE A 892 -2.22 -14.09 13.01
C PHE A 892 -3.69 -13.90 12.63
N ALA A 893 -4.06 -12.73 12.09
CA ALA A 893 -5.37 -12.54 11.51
C ALA A 893 -5.59 -13.37 10.24
N MET A 894 -4.56 -13.56 9.40
CA MET A 894 -4.62 -14.49 8.25
C MET A 894 -4.89 -15.93 8.70
N ILE A 895 -4.27 -16.39 9.80
CA ILE A 895 -4.60 -17.68 10.41
C ILE A 895 -6.07 -17.71 10.85
N LYS A 896 -6.56 -16.71 11.59
CA LYS A 896 -7.96 -16.63 12.05
C LYS A 896 -8.98 -16.59 10.90
N VAL A 897 -8.63 -15.94 9.78
CA VAL A 897 -9.44 -15.95 8.54
C VAL A 897 -9.44 -17.34 7.89
N GLY A 898 -8.27 -17.98 7.80
CA GLY A 898 -8.13 -19.35 7.31
C GLY A 898 -8.92 -20.35 8.14
N ASP A 899 -8.82 -20.27 9.48
CA ASP A 899 -9.56 -21.11 10.42
C ASP A 899 -11.08 -20.97 10.24
N ASN A 900 -11.59 -19.75 10.06
CA ASN A 900 -13.02 -19.53 9.82
C ASN A 900 -13.50 -20.18 8.51
N HIS A 901 -12.68 -20.15 7.45
CA HIS A 901 -12.98 -20.84 6.18
C HIS A 901 -12.70 -22.35 6.20
N TRP A 902 -11.82 -22.84 7.08
CA TRP A 902 -11.55 -24.27 7.27
C TRP A 902 -12.66 -24.95 8.07
N TYR A 903 -13.08 -24.35 9.18
CA TYR A 903 -14.17 -24.86 10.03
C TYR A 903 -15.57 -24.48 9.53
N GLY A 904 -15.70 -23.45 8.69
CA GLY A 904 -16.98 -22.99 8.15
C GLY A 904 -17.90 -22.34 9.19
N LYS A 905 -17.34 -21.62 10.16
CA LYS A 905 -18.07 -21.05 11.31
C LYS A 905 -19.00 -19.90 10.90
N THR A 906 -18.41 -18.79 10.44
CA THR A 906 -19.06 -17.52 10.10
C THR A 906 -19.27 -17.37 8.60
N VAL A 907 -18.35 -17.95 7.83
CA VAL A 907 -18.32 -17.94 6.37
C VAL A 907 -18.41 -19.37 5.83
N PRO A 908 -18.94 -19.57 4.60
CA PRO A 908 -18.96 -20.89 3.97
C PRO A 908 -17.56 -21.52 3.90
N GLN A 909 -17.51 -22.84 4.12
CA GLN A 909 -16.24 -23.58 4.11
C GLN A 909 -15.55 -23.45 2.74
N ASN A 910 -14.31 -22.95 2.74
CA ASN A 910 -13.50 -22.79 1.54
C ASN A 910 -12.05 -23.20 1.85
N ILE A 911 -11.78 -24.50 1.70
CA ILE A 911 -10.50 -25.12 2.05
C ILE A 911 -9.34 -24.54 1.23
N THR A 912 -9.57 -24.18 -0.04
CA THR A 912 -8.54 -23.59 -0.90
C THR A 912 -8.14 -22.20 -0.42
N PHE A 913 -9.12 -21.33 -0.12
CA PHE A 913 -8.82 -20.00 0.42
C PHE A 913 -8.20 -20.07 1.83
N ALA A 914 -8.59 -21.05 2.65
CA ALA A 914 -7.91 -21.29 3.93
C ALA A 914 -6.43 -21.65 3.72
N ALA A 915 -6.12 -22.53 2.77
CA ALA A 915 -4.74 -22.87 2.42
C ALA A 915 -3.95 -21.69 1.83
N GLU A 916 -4.59 -20.85 1.01
CA GLU A 916 -4.00 -19.60 0.49
C GLU A 916 -3.63 -18.64 1.63
N MET A 917 -4.52 -18.44 2.62
CA MET A 917 -4.27 -17.58 3.78
C MET A 917 -3.17 -18.13 4.71
N TYR A 918 -3.13 -19.44 4.97
CA TYR A 918 -2.02 -20.03 5.72
C TYR A 918 -0.69 -19.95 4.94
N ALA A 919 -0.71 -20.10 3.61
CA ALA A 919 0.50 -19.95 2.78
C ALA A 919 1.00 -18.50 2.74
N GLU A 920 0.11 -17.50 2.65
CA GLU A 920 0.51 -16.09 2.73
C GLU A 920 1.10 -15.78 4.12
N ALA A 921 0.49 -16.26 5.21
CA ALA A 921 1.00 -16.10 6.57
C ALA A 921 2.38 -16.76 6.77
N ALA A 922 2.58 -17.97 6.25
CA ALA A 922 3.87 -18.66 6.27
C ALA A 922 4.93 -17.88 5.47
N SER A 923 4.59 -17.37 4.28
CA SER A 923 5.54 -16.72 3.37
C SER A 923 6.15 -15.39 3.86
N LYS A 924 5.64 -14.81 4.96
CA LYS A 924 6.09 -13.52 5.51
C LYS A 924 7.14 -13.65 6.63
N ASN A 925 6.95 -14.63 7.52
CA ASN A 925 7.75 -14.82 8.74
C ASN A 925 8.18 -16.28 9.00
N ASP A 926 7.90 -17.22 8.08
CA ASP A 926 7.99 -18.67 8.34
C ASP A 926 7.19 -19.15 9.57
N LEU A 927 6.10 -18.43 9.88
CA LEU A 927 5.33 -18.56 11.13
C LEU A 927 4.92 -20.02 11.42
N PRO A 928 5.44 -20.64 12.50
CA PRO A 928 5.30 -22.09 12.72
C PRO A 928 3.87 -22.62 12.74
N GLN A 929 2.92 -21.85 13.27
CA GLN A 929 1.49 -22.23 13.30
C GLN A 929 0.87 -22.32 11.90
N ALA A 930 1.23 -21.42 10.99
CA ALA A 930 0.75 -21.45 9.61
C ALA A 930 1.31 -22.67 8.85
N VAL A 931 2.60 -22.97 9.06
CA VAL A 931 3.26 -24.16 8.49
C VAL A 931 2.67 -25.46 9.08
N TYR A 932 2.39 -25.50 10.39
CA TYR A 932 1.71 -26.64 11.03
C TYR A 932 0.31 -26.88 10.46
N ASN A 933 -0.46 -25.82 10.20
CA ASN A 933 -1.79 -25.91 9.60
C ASN A 933 -1.71 -26.46 8.16
N LEU A 934 -0.79 -25.98 7.34
CA LEU A 934 -0.56 -26.52 5.98
C LEU A 934 -0.15 -27.99 6.01
N ALA A 935 0.79 -28.37 6.89
CA ALA A 935 1.19 -29.76 7.10
C ALA A 935 0.00 -30.66 7.52
N TYR A 936 -0.89 -30.15 8.38
CA TYR A 936 -2.10 -30.84 8.81
C TYR A 936 -3.10 -31.04 7.66
N MET A 937 -3.29 -30.04 6.79
CA MET A 937 -4.13 -30.17 5.61
C MET A 937 -3.61 -31.28 4.67
N VAL A 938 -2.30 -31.30 4.40
CA VAL A 938 -1.65 -32.33 3.57
C VAL A 938 -1.72 -33.72 4.20
N GLU A 939 -1.55 -33.84 5.53
CA GLU A 939 -1.71 -35.09 6.28
C GLU A 939 -3.10 -35.73 6.11
N TYR A 940 -4.13 -34.91 5.89
CA TYR A 940 -5.51 -35.34 5.63
C TYR A 940 -5.85 -35.43 4.13
N ASN A 941 -4.82 -35.50 3.27
CA ASN A 941 -4.89 -35.61 1.81
C ASN A 941 -5.49 -34.41 1.07
N TYR A 942 -5.46 -33.21 1.66
CA TYR A 942 -5.63 -32.00 0.85
C TYR A 942 -4.38 -31.76 -0.02
N SER A 943 -4.59 -31.18 -1.20
CA SER A 943 -3.53 -30.95 -2.20
C SER A 943 -3.32 -29.45 -2.37
N LEU A 944 -2.09 -28.98 -2.16
CA LEU A 944 -1.70 -27.56 -2.31
C LEU A 944 -1.42 -27.15 -3.78
N ASN A 945 -1.79 -27.98 -4.75
CA ASN A 945 -1.56 -27.72 -6.19
C ASN A 945 -2.12 -26.36 -6.64
N GLY A 946 -1.23 -25.47 -7.09
CA GLY A 946 -1.55 -24.13 -7.57
C GLY A 946 -1.34 -23.01 -6.55
N ILE A 947 -1.03 -23.34 -5.29
CA ILE A 947 -0.62 -22.36 -4.28
C ILE A 947 0.85 -22.01 -4.51
N HIS A 948 1.12 -20.78 -4.94
CA HIS A 948 2.49 -20.30 -5.15
C HIS A 948 3.17 -19.96 -3.82
N TRP A 949 4.00 -20.87 -3.33
CA TRP A 949 4.88 -20.69 -2.17
C TRP A 949 6.32 -20.99 -2.58
N ASN A 950 7.21 -20.00 -2.44
CA ASN A 950 8.57 -20.01 -3.00
C ASN A 950 9.52 -21.05 -2.38
N ASP A 951 9.17 -21.64 -1.23
CA ASP A 951 10.08 -22.43 -0.40
C ASP A 951 9.77 -23.94 -0.39
N VAL A 952 8.85 -24.39 -1.25
CA VAL A 952 8.51 -25.81 -1.38
C VAL A 952 9.26 -26.45 -2.55
N ASN A 953 10.06 -27.47 -2.24
CA ASN A 953 10.70 -28.31 -3.24
C ASN A 953 9.66 -29.13 -4.02
N GLU A 954 9.65 -29.03 -5.35
CA GLU A 954 8.79 -29.87 -6.20
C GLU A 954 9.09 -31.37 -6.02
N GLU A 955 10.33 -31.72 -5.66
CA GLU A 955 10.76 -33.10 -5.41
C GLU A 955 10.02 -33.77 -4.23
N ASP A 956 9.58 -33.02 -3.21
CA ASP A 956 8.88 -33.58 -2.05
C ASP A 956 7.39 -33.84 -2.33
N ILE A 957 6.78 -32.99 -3.16
CA ILE A 957 5.42 -33.19 -3.68
C ILE A 957 5.35 -34.47 -4.52
N LEU A 958 6.38 -34.75 -5.32
CA LEU A 958 6.49 -35.94 -6.17
C LEU A 958 6.67 -37.26 -5.37
N GLN A 959 7.19 -37.20 -4.14
CA GLN A 959 7.31 -38.35 -3.24
C GLN A 959 5.97 -38.70 -2.55
N GLY A 960 5.07 -37.73 -2.41
CA GLY A 960 3.67 -37.91 -2.03
C GLY A 960 3.25 -37.26 -0.70
N ASN A 961 1.93 -37.23 -0.45
CA ASN A 961 1.33 -36.44 0.65
C ASN A 961 1.99 -36.64 2.03
N LEU A 962 2.32 -37.87 2.42
CA LEU A 962 2.90 -38.12 3.75
C LEU A 962 4.37 -37.67 3.86
N THR A 963 5.18 -37.78 2.80
CA THR A 963 6.57 -37.26 2.82
C THR A 963 6.55 -35.74 2.78
N PHE A 964 5.67 -35.14 1.98
CA PHE A 964 5.50 -33.69 1.95
C PHE A 964 4.99 -33.14 3.30
N ALA A 965 4.03 -33.78 3.95
CA ALA A 965 3.59 -33.41 5.30
C ALA A 965 4.71 -33.56 6.36
N ALA A 966 5.60 -34.55 6.23
CA ALA A 966 6.78 -34.66 7.09
C ALA A 966 7.73 -33.47 6.89
N ALA A 967 8.06 -33.12 5.64
CA ALA A 967 8.92 -31.98 5.31
C ALA A 967 8.35 -30.65 5.82
N LEU A 968 7.02 -30.46 5.76
CA LEU A 968 6.37 -29.27 6.33
C LEU A 968 6.44 -29.26 7.87
N TYR A 969 6.27 -30.40 8.56
CA TYR A 969 6.48 -30.44 10.02
C TYR A 969 7.95 -30.27 10.41
N GLU A 970 8.91 -30.66 9.57
CA GLU A 970 10.32 -30.35 9.76
C GLU A 970 10.62 -28.85 9.56
N LYS A 971 10.06 -28.21 8.52
CA LYS A 971 10.16 -26.74 8.35
C LYS A 971 9.55 -25.98 9.54
N CYS A 972 8.43 -26.45 10.10
CA CYS A 972 7.87 -25.87 11.33
C CYS A 972 8.81 -26.02 12.54
N ARG A 973 9.38 -27.22 12.75
CA ARG A 973 10.28 -27.54 13.88
C ARG A 973 11.56 -26.71 13.82
N ASP A 974 12.08 -26.47 12.62
CA ASP A 974 13.39 -25.83 12.38
C ASP A 974 13.26 -24.35 11.95
N ALA A 975 12.11 -23.72 12.22
CA ALA A 975 11.85 -22.32 11.87
C ALA A 975 12.85 -21.36 12.55
N PRO A 976 13.28 -20.27 11.87
CA PRO A 976 14.35 -19.41 12.35
C PRO A 976 13.96 -18.53 13.55
N GLU A 977 12.67 -18.23 13.72
CA GLU A 977 12.15 -17.58 14.93
C GLU A 977 12.07 -18.61 16.08
N ASN A 978 13.15 -18.70 16.86
CA ASN A 978 13.38 -19.66 17.95
C ASN A 978 12.36 -19.57 19.10
N ASN A 979 11.17 -20.14 18.93
CA ASN A 979 10.29 -20.51 20.04
C ASN A 979 10.35 -22.02 20.32
N ASN A 980 10.90 -22.39 21.49
CA ASN A 980 10.90 -23.76 22.02
C ASN A 980 9.48 -24.38 22.06
N GLU A 981 8.45 -23.53 22.10
CA GLU A 981 7.04 -23.89 22.12
C GLU A 981 6.55 -24.54 20.82
N SER A 982 7.10 -24.15 19.67
CA SER A 982 6.71 -24.70 18.36
C SER A 982 7.40 -26.05 18.05
N PHE A 983 8.62 -26.21 18.57
CA PHE A 983 9.45 -27.40 18.36
C PHE A 983 8.72 -28.69 18.79
N LEU A 984 8.11 -28.70 19.98
CA LEU A 984 7.51 -29.92 20.54
C LEU A 984 6.22 -30.36 19.80
N PRO A 985 5.23 -29.49 19.51
CA PRO A 985 4.09 -29.83 18.66
C PRO A 985 4.48 -30.30 17.26
N CYS A 986 5.44 -29.64 16.61
CA CYS A 986 5.86 -30.02 15.26
C CYS A 986 6.71 -31.29 15.24
N ALA A 987 7.55 -31.54 16.25
CA ALA A 987 8.21 -32.83 16.44
C ALA A 987 7.20 -33.98 16.67
N PHE A 988 6.12 -33.75 17.45
CA PHE A 988 5.04 -34.73 17.56
C PHE A 988 4.26 -34.92 16.25
N GLY A 989 4.15 -33.88 15.42
CA GLY A 989 3.66 -33.98 14.03
C GLY A 989 4.49 -34.96 13.20
N ILE A 990 5.83 -34.82 13.21
CA ILE A 990 6.75 -35.75 12.53
C ILE A 990 6.56 -37.17 13.05
N VAL A 991 6.53 -37.38 14.38
CA VAL A 991 6.31 -38.71 14.97
C VAL A 991 4.97 -39.32 14.55
N ARG A 992 3.90 -38.51 14.48
CA ARG A 992 2.57 -38.93 13.99
C ARG A 992 2.61 -39.38 12.52
N ILE A 993 3.35 -38.65 11.66
CA ILE A 993 3.54 -39.00 10.25
C ILE A 993 4.39 -40.27 10.10
N GLN A 994 5.52 -40.39 10.82
CA GLN A 994 6.40 -41.56 10.78
C GLN A 994 5.65 -42.82 11.24
N LEU A 995 4.80 -42.71 12.27
CA LEU A 995 3.86 -43.77 12.64
C LEU A 995 2.89 -44.06 11.48
N LYS A 996 2.19 -43.07 10.92
CA LYS A 996 1.27 -43.28 9.78
C LYS A 996 1.95 -44.00 8.59
N MET A 997 3.20 -43.69 8.28
CA MET A 997 4.00 -44.39 7.26
C MET A 997 4.30 -45.84 7.65
N PHE A 998 4.80 -46.08 8.88
CA PHE A 998 5.06 -47.43 9.40
C PHE A 998 3.81 -48.31 9.36
N TRP A 999 2.68 -47.79 9.84
CA TRP A 999 1.38 -48.47 9.81
C TRP A 999 0.92 -48.78 8.39
N LYS A 1000 1.10 -47.87 7.42
CA LYS A 1000 0.74 -48.06 6.01
C LYS A 1000 1.61 -49.11 5.31
N ASN A 1001 2.88 -49.25 5.70
CA ASN A 1001 3.85 -50.15 5.06
C ASN A 1001 3.87 -51.58 5.66
N HIS A 1002 3.23 -51.81 6.81
CA HIS A 1002 3.20 -53.12 7.47
C HIS A 1002 1.86 -53.85 7.34
N THR A 1003 1.91 -55.18 7.31
CA THR A 1003 0.74 -56.05 7.14
C THR A 1003 -0.17 -56.04 8.37
N VAL A 1004 -1.46 -56.36 8.18
CA VAL A 1004 -2.45 -56.44 9.26
C VAL A 1004 -2.02 -57.36 10.40
N ILE A 1005 -1.26 -58.43 10.11
CA ILE A 1005 -0.69 -59.32 11.13
C ILE A 1005 0.33 -58.55 12.00
N ALA A 1006 1.29 -57.86 11.37
CA ALA A 1006 2.29 -57.05 12.08
C ALA A 1006 1.65 -55.93 12.91
N GLN A 1007 0.63 -55.27 12.35
CA GLN A 1007 -0.20 -54.26 13.05
C GLN A 1007 -0.87 -54.86 14.30
N VAL A 1008 -1.55 -56.01 14.19
CA VAL A 1008 -2.22 -56.66 15.32
C VAL A 1008 -1.22 -57.15 16.36
N THR A 1009 -0.06 -57.68 15.96
CA THR A 1009 1.02 -58.02 16.92
C THR A 1009 1.57 -56.78 17.63
N ALA A 1010 1.67 -55.63 16.96
CA ALA A 1010 2.06 -54.38 17.60
C ALA A 1010 1.02 -53.93 18.64
N VAL A 1011 -0.28 -53.85 18.29
CA VAL A 1011 -1.33 -53.47 19.26
C VAL A 1011 -1.34 -54.41 20.46
N THR A 1012 -1.31 -55.72 20.22
CA THR A 1012 -1.39 -56.71 21.31
C THR A 1012 -0.15 -56.70 22.19
N VAL A 1013 1.05 -56.47 21.65
CA VAL A 1013 2.27 -56.29 22.47
C VAL A 1013 2.21 -54.99 23.26
N THR A 1014 1.87 -53.84 22.65
CA THR A 1014 1.79 -52.56 23.39
C THR A 1014 0.68 -52.58 24.44
N PHE A 1015 -0.45 -53.24 24.17
CA PHE A 1015 -1.53 -53.45 25.14
C PHE A 1015 -1.09 -54.39 26.27
N LEU A 1016 -0.42 -55.50 25.98
CA LEU A 1016 0.12 -56.39 27.00
C LEU A 1016 1.19 -55.70 27.86
N VAL A 1017 2.08 -54.90 27.26
CA VAL A 1017 3.07 -54.10 27.99
C VAL A 1017 2.39 -53.05 28.87
N GLY A 1018 1.37 -52.34 28.35
CA GLY A 1018 0.60 -51.36 29.12
C GLY A 1018 -0.22 -51.99 30.26
N VAL A 1019 -0.82 -53.16 30.03
CA VAL A 1019 -1.48 -53.94 31.09
C VAL A 1019 -0.45 -54.43 32.10
N CYS A 1020 0.75 -54.87 31.68
CA CYS A 1020 1.81 -55.28 32.59
C CYS A 1020 2.37 -54.12 33.42
N THR A 1021 2.56 -52.92 32.87
CA THR A 1021 3.05 -51.76 33.64
C THR A 1021 1.99 -51.21 34.59
N VAL A 1022 0.72 -51.15 34.16
CA VAL A 1022 -0.41 -50.82 35.04
C VAL A 1022 -0.56 -51.87 36.13
N TRP A 1023 -0.44 -53.16 35.81
CA TRP A 1023 -0.53 -54.25 36.79
C TRP A 1023 0.66 -54.26 37.76
N SER A 1024 1.88 -53.93 37.33
CA SER A 1024 3.01 -53.77 38.26
C SER A 1024 2.77 -52.60 39.22
N PHE A 1025 2.31 -51.44 38.73
CA PHE A 1025 1.92 -50.30 39.58
C PHE A 1025 0.83 -50.68 40.60
N PHE A 1026 -0.21 -51.41 40.20
CA PHE A 1026 -1.26 -51.89 41.12
C PHE A 1026 -0.81 -53.06 42.02
N SER A 1027 0.25 -53.80 41.65
CA SER A 1027 0.82 -54.85 42.51
C SER A 1027 1.67 -54.28 43.64
N GLU A 1028 2.43 -53.21 43.38
CA GLU A 1028 3.17 -52.46 44.41
C GLU A 1028 2.21 -51.70 45.33
N GLY A 1029 1.07 -51.23 44.80
CA GLY A 1029 0.00 -50.58 45.57
C GLY A 1029 -0.76 -51.46 46.58
N ASN A 1030 -0.43 -52.75 46.70
CA ASN A 1030 -0.93 -53.64 47.77
C ASN A 1030 0.20 -54.04 48.77
N GLY A 1031 1.33 -53.32 48.77
CA GLY A 1031 2.50 -53.57 49.60
C GLY A 1031 2.81 -52.51 50.66
N LEU A 1032 1.85 -51.63 50.98
CA LEU A 1032 1.97 -50.53 51.96
C LEU A 1032 0.69 -50.38 52.79
#